data_AF-A0AAE0VMJ1-F1
#
_entry.id   AF-A0AAE0VMJ1-F1
#
_cell.length_a   1.000
_cell.length_b   1.000
_cell.length_c   1.000
_cell.angle_alpha   90.00
_cell.angle_beta   90.00
_cell.angle_gamma   90.00
#
_symmetry.space_group_name_H-M   'P 1'
#
loop_
_entity.id
_entity.type
_entity.pdbx_description
1 polymer ?
#
loop_
_entity_poly.entity_id
_entity_poly.type
_entity_poly.pdbx_seq_one_letter_code
_entity_poly.pdbx_strand_id
1 'polypeptide(L)'
;MQIAIGVTDRCNAKCLMCNCWQEKNDYLTSADILRTLTELKEWLGSSFFFQIAGGEPLIFDGIYDIFRFCAKNDIVCKISTNGLNLNSEAVCKKIIDSGLRFLSVSIDSHKPEVHDEYRGIKGTFEKGMKGLAYLRKHSSMVLGISSIIMKPNAPHLKEFAEFLLSLDVDRFLFQPIRDYYENPTDVSKWKDYKYWPTDLDNLSRGIDYLIERKQAGEARLLNSVSDFELMRSYFTDPTCIINTRSCYLGYDTISVKPNGDVFLCDAYSPIGNIKHGSIQTFWSNAQATSLMEEMVGCDPPFNSKRTYSAPIGSKAAGTSFKDMWTWDDINEAYLDKMVDLFPALVHFIQSIGTLHSKAMMAYITYMTQRIIEMHRILKDTGSFYLHCDPTASHYLKLMLDEIFGKNNFRNEIVWCYRKWTNITSGFQKNHDVILYYVKSELHTFNNQPDPNAIKKHYEKGYHTNTIKTGESQLIVYDKAKAKEQINSKKYDKIIYREAKTNVNMPDWWGISILNSQSKERTGYPTQKPLALLHRIIKASSKPGDVVFDPFCGCATTCVAAQQLGRKWIGIDIEKQASKILVERLSDDAGLFKDFVHRTDIPQRTDLVIEPPSQSIKEKLFIAQRNCCNACGVEFEIRNLEIDHIIPKAKGGGDYFENYQLLCGSCNRIKGDRPMEYLRIKIRTRETLLKEKLTFGK
;
A
#
# COMPACT_ATOMS: atom_id res chain seq x y z
N MET A 1 11.81 -10.91 6.56
CA MET A 1 10.97 -11.75 5.69
C MET A 1 10.61 -13.03 6.43
N GLN A 2 9.36 -13.45 6.36
CA GLN A 2 8.84 -14.70 6.90
C GLN A 2 8.69 -15.72 5.75
N ILE A 3 9.28 -16.89 5.93
CA ILE A 3 9.15 -18.01 4.98
C ILE A 3 8.40 -19.12 5.69
N ALA A 4 7.21 -19.46 5.21
CA ALA A 4 6.42 -20.58 5.71
C ALA A 4 6.50 -21.75 4.72
N ILE A 5 6.98 -22.91 5.14
CA ILE A 5 6.99 -24.12 4.30
C ILE A 5 6.13 -25.18 4.97
N GLY A 6 5.05 -25.56 4.28
CA GLY A 6 4.29 -26.77 4.53
C GLY A 6 5.14 -27.98 4.17
N VAL A 7 5.62 -28.74 5.17
CA VAL A 7 6.54 -29.86 4.90
C VAL A 7 5.80 -31.16 4.56
N THR A 8 4.54 -31.27 4.96
CA THR A 8 3.70 -32.44 4.73
C THR A 8 2.25 -32.05 4.95
N ASP A 9 1.29 -32.76 4.33
CA ASP A 9 -0.13 -32.71 4.73
C ASP A 9 -0.52 -33.90 5.61
N ARG A 10 0.38 -34.90 5.74
CA ARG A 10 0.21 -36.01 6.69
C ARG A 10 0.08 -35.42 8.09
N CYS A 11 -0.99 -35.80 8.78
CA CYS A 11 -1.21 -35.46 10.17
C CYS A 11 -1.73 -36.69 10.89
N ASN A 12 -1.19 -36.92 12.08
CA ASN A 12 -1.68 -37.98 12.94
C ASN A 12 -2.93 -37.56 13.72
N ALA A 13 -3.33 -36.28 13.71
CA ALA A 13 -4.63 -35.80 14.22
C ALA A 13 -5.69 -35.76 13.10
N LYS A 14 -6.97 -35.86 13.48
CA LYS A 14 -8.11 -35.84 12.55
C LYS A 14 -9.05 -34.69 12.91
N CYS A 15 -8.48 -33.48 12.92
CA CYS A 15 -9.16 -32.29 13.41
C CYS A 15 -10.44 -32.04 12.62
N LEU A 16 -11.54 -31.75 13.30
CA LEU A 16 -12.85 -31.58 12.69
C LEU A 16 -12.93 -30.34 11.78
N MET A 17 -12.11 -29.32 12.09
CA MET A 17 -11.99 -28.08 11.31
C MET A 17 -10.88 -28.09 10.25
N CYS A 18 -10.16 -29.21 10.05
CA CYS A 18 -9.08 -29.33 9.06
C CYS A 18 -9.32 -30.54 8.15
N ASN A 19 -9.26 -30.33 6.83
CA ASN A 19 -9.21 -31.43 5.86
C ASN A 19 -7.79 -31.72 5.35
N CYS A 20 -6.78 -31.00 5.84
CA CYS A 20 -5.37 -31.21 5.52
C CYS A 20 -4.94 -32.69 5.53
N TRP A 21 -5.32 -33.45 6.56
CA TRP A 21 -4.95 -34.87 6.71
C TRP A 21 -5.60 -35.81 5.68
N GLN A 22 -6.60 -35.32 4.93
CA GLN A 22 -7.26 -36.05 3.86
C GLN A 22 -6.58 -35.82 2.51
N GLU A 23 -5.76 -34.77 2.38
CA GLU A 23 -5.08 -34.43 1.14
C GLU A 23 -3.94 -35.41 0.84
N LYS A 24 -3.79 -35.75 -0.44
CA LYS A 24 -2.73 -36.62 -0.96
C LYS A 24 -1.90 -35.83 -1.96
N ASN A 25 -0.86 -35.17 -1.47
CA ASN A 25 0.04 -34.36 -2.28
C ASN A 25 1.38 -35.07 -2.51
N ASP A 26 2.08 -34.69 -3.58
CA ASP A 26 3.46 -35.15 -3.87
C ASP A 26 4.45 -34.42 -2.95
N TYR A 27 4.89 -35.06 -1.87
CA TYR A 27 5.58 -34.40 -0.78
C TYR A 27 7.00 -33.93 -1.12
N LEU A 28 7.37 -32.79 -0.56
CA LEU A 28 8.76 -32.36 -0.43
C LEU A 28 9.56 -33.36 0.42
N THR A 29 10.81 -33.59 0.05
CA THR A 29 11.76 -34.35 0.88
C THR A 29 12.52 -33.40 1.83
N SER A 30 13.16 -33.95 2.86
CA SER A 30 14.08 -33.16 3.69
C SER A 30 15.22 -32.56 2.86
N ALA A 31 15.68 -33.25 1.81
CA ALA A 31 16.68 -32.74 0.89
C ALA A 31 16.19 -31.51 0.11
N ASP A 32 14.93 -31.49 -0.33
CA ASP A 32 14.34 -30.33 -0.99
C ASP A 32 14.30 -29.11 -0.05
N ILE A 33 13.86 -29.32 1.19
CA ILE A 33 13.78 -28.25 2.18
C ILE A 33 15.18 -27.73 2.53
N LEU A 34 16.15 -28.61 2.75
CA LEU A 34 17.53 -28.22 3.07
C LEU A 34 18.19 -27.47 1.90
N ARG A 35 17.94 -27.88 0.65
CA ARG A 35 18.36 -27.15 -0.54
C ARG A 35 17.77 -25.74 -0.55
N THR A 36 16.44 -25.62 -0.40
CA THR A 36 15.75 -24.33 -0.38
C THR A 36 16.22 -23.42 0.76
N LEU A 37 16.47 -23.96 1.96
CA LEU A 37 17.01 -23.18 3.08
C LEU A 37 18.44 -22.70 2.83
N THR A 38 19.24 -23.48 2.11
CA THR A 38 20.59 -23.06 1.68
C THR A 38 20.50 -21.89 0.71
N GLU A 39 19.67 -22.00 -0.32
CA GLU A 39 19.42 -20.92 -1.29
C GLU A 39 18.88 -19.65 -0.62
N LEU A 40 17.91 -19.80 0.30
CA LEU A 40 17.36 -18.68 1.07
C LEU A 40 18.41 -18.02 1.96
N LYS A 41 19.31 -18.80 2.57
CA LYS A 41 20.41 -18.26 3.36
C LYS A 41 21.40 -17.48 2.49
N GLU A 42 21.74 -17.99 1.32
CA GLU A 42 22.62 -17.28 0.38
C GLU A 42 21.99 -15.95 -0.07
N TRP A 43 20.67 -15.94 -0.25
CA TRP A 43 19.95 -14.74 -0.68
C TRP A 43 19.69 -13.73 0.44
N LEU A 44 19.17 -14.17 1.58
CA LEU A 44 18.64 -13.31 2.66
C LEU A 44 19.57 -13.22 3.88
N GLY A 45 20.67 -13.97 3.89
CA GLY A 45 21.48 -14.20 5.09
C GLY A 45 20.73 -15.02 6.14
N SER A 46 21.06 -14.83 7.41
CA SER A 46 20.36 -15.47 8.55
C SER A 46 19.16 -14.66 9.07
N SER A 47 18.83 -13.52 8.45
CA SER A 47 17.87 -12.54 8.96
C SER A 47 16.40 -12.86 8.65
N PHE A 48 16.08 -14.06 8.15
CA PHE A 48 14.71 -14.47 7.85
C PHE A 48 14.13 -15.40 8.92
N PHE A 49 12.82 -15.32 9.11
CA PHE A 49 12.08 -16.15 10.04
C PHE A 49 11.49 -17.34 9.30
N PHE A 50 11.89 -18.56 9.68
CA PHE A 50 11.43 -19.79 9.04
C PHE A 50 10.35 -20.46 9.88
N GLN A 51 9.15 -20.59 9.32
CA GLN A 51 8.03 -21.30 9.92
C GLN A 51 7.81 -22.62 9.19
N ILE A 52 7.85 -23.72 9.93
CA ILE A 52 7.46 -25.04 9.42
C ILE A 52 5.97 -25.25 9.73
N ALA A 53 5.19 -25.48 8.68
CA ALA A 53 3.75 -25.65 8.72
C ALA A 53 3.34 -26.95 8.00
N GLY A 54 2.03 -27.09 7.69
CA GLY A 54 1.43 -28.25 7.03
C GLY A 54 0.51 -29.02 7.97
N GLY A 55 0.49 -30.34 7.83
CA GLY A 55 -0.11 -31.31 8.75
C GLY A 55 0.63 -31.35 10.07
N GLU A 56 1.28 -32.47 10.41
CA GLU A 56 2.07 -32.59 11.64
C GLU A 56 3.58 -32.58 11.33
N PRO A 57 4.33 -31.52 11.67
CA PRO A 57 5.76 -31.44 11.39
C PRO A 57 6.59 -32.54 12.06
N LEU A 58 6.24 -32.97 13.28
CA LEU A 58 7.07 -33.92 14.03
C LEU A 58 7.03 -35.35 13.49
N ILE A 59 6.13 -35.66 12.53
CA ILE A 59 6.12 -36.94 11.81
C ILE A 59 6.81 -36.85 10.44
N PHE A 60 7.34 -35.68 10.08
CA PHE A 60 8.04 -35.50 8.81
C PHE A 60 9.44 -36.14 8.86
N ASP A 61 9.75 -36.95 7.86
CA ASP A 61 11.02 -37.66 7.76
C ASP A 61 12.16 -36.66 7.52
N GLY A 62 13.11 -36.58 8.46
CA GLY A 62 14.22 -35.62 8.43
C GLY A 62 13.94 -34.27 9.12
N ILE A 63 12.83 -34.14 9.86
CA ILE A 63 12.50 -32.90 10.59
C ILE A 63 13.62 -32.42 11.53
N TYR A 64 14.27 -33.34 12.24
CA TYR A 64 15.37 -33.00 13.16
C TYR A 64 16.64 -32.54 12.44
N ASP A 65 16.86 -32.97 11.19
CA ASP A 65 17.97 -32.48 10.36
C ASP A 65 17.74 -31.04 9.93
N ILE A 66 16.48 -30.68 9.62
CA ILE A 66 16.09 -29.31 9.33
C ILE A 66 16.31 -28.41 10.55
N PHE A 67 15.91 -28.85 11.75
CA PHE A 67 16.16 -28.09 12.98
C PHE A 67 17.65 -27.85 13.23
N ARG A 68 18.47 -28.92 13.11
CA ARG A 68 19.93 -28.82 13.23
C ARG A 68 20.53 -27.88 12.20
N PHE A 69 20.06 -27.94 10.95
CA PHE A 69 20.49 -27.03 9.91
C PHE A 69 20.17 -25.58 10.27
N CYS A 70 18.94 -25.29 10.69
CA CYS A 70 18.56 -23.93 11.09
C CYS A 70 19.41 -23.43 12.26
N ALA A 71 19.59 -24.25 13.31
CA ALA A 71 20.40 -23.91 14.47
C ALA A 71 21.87 -23.64 14.10
N LYS A 72 22.49 -24.51 13.29
CA LYS A 72 23.87 -24.36 12.82
C LYS A 72 24.07 -23.08 11.97
N ASN A 73 23.02 -22.62 11.32
CA ASN A 73 23.06 -21.52 10.37
C ASN A 73 22.46 -20.21 10.90
N ASP A 74 22.16 -20.14 12.20
CA ASP A 74 21.52 -18.99 12.87
C ASP A 74 20.17 -18.57 12.25
N ILE A 75 19.44 -19.52 11.64
CA ILE A 75 18.11 -19.29 11.08
C ILE A 75 17.09 -19.49 12.19
N VAL A 76 16.27 -18.47 12.45
CA VAL A 76 15.22 -18.55 13.46
C VAL A 76 14.08 -19.45 12.96
N CYS A 77 14.01 -20.67 13.50
CA CYS A 77 13.01 -21.67 13.13
C CYS A 77 11.90 -21.81 14.18
N LYS A 78 10.65 -21.84 13.72
CA LYS A 78 9.45 -22.10 14.52
C LYS A 78 8.62 -23.25 13.93
N ILE A 79 8.08 -24.09 14.79
CA ILE A 79 7.04 -25.07 14.42
C ILE A 79 5.73 -24.83 15.18
N SER A 80 4.65 -25.34 14.60
CA SER A 80 3.40 -25.62 15.30
C SER A 80 3.14 -27.12 15.27
N THR A 81 2.84 -27.73 16.41
CA THR A 81 2.50 -29.16 16.54
C THR A 81 1.12 -29.33 17.17
N ASN A 82 0.44 -30.43 16.85
CA ASN A 82 -0.78 -30.84 17.54
C ASN A 82 -0.50 -31.45 18.93
N GLY A 83 0.76 -31.73 19.28
CA GLY A 83 1.17 -32.23 20.60
C GLY A 83 1.17 -33.75 20.76
N LEU A 84 0.59 -34.53 19.83
CA LEU A 84 0.52 -36.00 19.93
C LEU A 84 1.89 -36.69 19.93
N ASN A 85 2.89 -36.07 19.30
CA ASN A 85 4.26 -36.57 19.25
C ASN A 85 5.10 -36.14 20.46
N LEU A 86 4.59 -35.28 21.34
CA LEU A 86 5.24 -34.95 22.60
C LEU A 86 4.93 -35.99 23.69
N ASN A 87 4.93 -37.27 23.29
CA ASN A 87 4.43 -38.39 24.08
C ASN A 87 5.47 -39.08 24.97
N SER A 88 6.74 -38.68 24.86
CA SER A 88 7.85 -39.24 25.63
C SER A 88 8.97 -38.24 25.83
N GLU A 89 9.70 -38.40 26.93
CA GLU A 89 10.90 -37.61 27.26
C GLU A 89 11.97 -37.76 26.17
N ALA A 90 12.09 -38.95 25.58
CA ALA A 90 13.04 -39.23 24.51
C ALA A 90 12.78 -38.37 23.26
N VAL A 91 11.51 -38.19 22.86
CA VAL A 91 11.17 -37.30 21.75
C VAL A 91 11.43 -35.84 22.11
N CYS A 92 11.03 -35.40 23.31
CA CYS A 92 11.29 -34.04 23.75
C CYS A 92 12.80 -33.74 23.80
N LYS A 93 13.62 -34.69 24.25
CA LYS A 93 15.07 -34.59 24.24
C LYS A 93 15.63 -34.46 22.82
N LYS A 94 15.13 -35.24 21.85
CA LYS A 94 15.52 -35.09 20.44
C LYS A 94 15.21 -33.69 19.89
N ILE A 95 14.07 -33.11 20.28
CA ILE A 95 13.71 -31.73 19.91
C ILE A 95 14.71 -30.74 20.51
N ILE A 96 15.04 -30.87 21.80
CA ILE A 96 16.03 -30.02 22.49
C ILE A 96 17.41 -30.14 21.83
N ASP A 97 17.91 -31.36 21.66
CA ASP A 97 19.24 -31.66 21.10
C ASP A 97 19.37 -31.21 19.64
N SER A 98 18.24 -31.01 18.94
CA SER A 98 18.24 -30.50 17.56
C SER A 98 18.49 -28.99 17.45
N GLY A 99 18.39 -28.24 18.56
CA GLY A 99 18.58 -26.79 18.59
C GLY A 99 17.36 -25.95 18.20
N LEU A 100 16.16 -26.54 18.12
CA LEU A 100 14.93 -25.80 17.86
C LEU A 100 14.68 -24.73 18.94
N ARG A 101 14.34 -23.51 18.52
CA ARG A 101 14.21 -22.35 19.42
C ARG A 101 12.77 -21.95 19.73
N PHE A 102 11.82 -22.22 18.83
CA PHE A 102 10.42 -21.86 19.00
C PHE A 102 9.50 -23.05 18.70
N LEU A 103 8.66 -23.42 19.67
CA LEU A 103 7.67 -24.50 19.52
C LEU A 103 6.33 -24.02 20.05
N SER A 104 5.29 -24.11 19.21
CA SER A 104 3.91 -23.85 19.62
C SER A 104 3.10 -25.15 19.63
N VAL A 105 2.35 -25.40 20.70
CA VAL A 105 1.40 -26.52 20.76
C VAL A 105 -0.01 -25.99 20.51
N SER A 106 -0.76 -26.72 19.70
CA SER A 106 -2.11 -26.31 19.35
C SER A 106 -3.10 -26.81 20.41
N ILE A 107 -3.63 -25.91 21.23
CA ILE A 107 -4.60 -26.20 22.30
C ILE A 107 -5.79 -25.24 22.13
N ASP A 108 -7.02 -25.78 22.13
CA ASP A 108 -8.23 -25.00 21.81
C ASP A 108 -9.27 -24.97 22.94
N SER A 109 -9.01 -25.61 24.08
CA SER A 109 -9.93 -25.56 25.21
C SER A 109 -9.17 -25.87 26.50
N HIS A 110 -9.65 -25.32 27.63
CA HIS A 110 -9.20 -25.72 28.96
C HIS A 110 -9.84 -27.05 29.41
N LYS A 111 -10.86 -27.52 28.68
CA LYS A 111 -11.55 -28.79 28.90
C LYS A 111 -10.93 -29.87 28.00
N PRO A 112 -10.25 -30.89 28.56
CA PRO A 112 -9.56 -31.92 27.77
C PRO A 112 -10.47 -32.63 26.77
N GLU A 113 -11.68 -32.98 27.18
CA GLU A 113 -12.68 -33.68 26.37
C GLU A 113 -13.13 -32.86 25.16
N VAL A 114 -13.33 -31.56 25.35
CA VAL A 114 -13.69 -30.63 24.27
C VAL A 114 -12.52 -30.52 23.29
N HIS A 115 -11.29 -30.30 23.79
CA HIS A 115 -10.12 -30.22 22.93
C HIS A 115 -9.91 -31.48 22.09
N ASP A 116 -9.96 -32.65 22.73
CA ASP A 116 -9.73 -33.94 22.09
C ASP A 116 -10.79 -34.27 21.03
N GLU A 117 -12.06 -33.90 21.29
CA GLU A 117 -13.15 -34.06 20.32
C GLU A 117 -12.87 -33.30 19.02
N TYR A 118 -12.51 -32.01 19.09
CA TYR A 118 -12.26 -31.20 17.89
C TYR A 118 -10.93 -31.52 17.21
N ARG A 119 -9.94 -32.04 17.95
CA ARG A 119 -8.72 -32.60 17.36
C ARG A 119 -8.91 -34.01 16.79
N GLY A 120 -10.07 -34.63 17.06
CA GLY A 120 -10.47 -35.93 16.54
C GLY A 120 -9.74 -37.11 17.15
N ILE A 121 -8.94 -36.89 18.21
CA ILE A 121 -8.12 -37.90 18.87
C ILE A 121 -8.06 -37.66 20.38
N LYS A 122 -8.39 -38.71 21.14
CA LYS A 122 -8.29 -38.74 22.60
C LYS A 122 -6.83 -38.71 23.08
N GLY A 123 -6.60 -37.99 24.18
CA GLY A 123 -5.30 -37.81 24.82
C GLY A 123 -4.41 -36.79 24.13
N THR A 124 -4.94 -35.99 23.18
CA THR A 124 -4.16 -34.94 22.49
C THR A 124 -3.82 -33.82 23.47
N PHE A 125 -4.80 -33.39 24.27
CA PHE A 125 -4.64 -32.39 25.31
C PHE A 125 -3.55 -32.79 26.30
N GLU A 126 -3.68 -33.98 26.88
CA GLU A 126 -2.78 -34.48 27.93
C GLU A 126 -1.34 -34.60 27.43
N LYS A 127 -1.12 -35.15 26.23
CA LYS A 127 0.20 -35.28 25.62
C LYS A 127 0.83 -33.92 25.34
N GLY A 128 0.05 -32.99 24.77
CA GLY A 128 0.52 -31.62 24.52
C GLY A 128 0.96 -30.92 25.81
N MET A 129 0.16 -31.01 26.87
CA MET A 129 0.44 -30.40 28.17
C MET A 129 1.65 -31.04 28.88
N LYS A 130 1.76 -32.38 28.88
CA LYS A 130 2.92 -33.09 29.41
C LYS A 130 4.21 -32.73 28.66
N GLY A 131 4.13 -32.64 27.34
CA GLY A 131 5.22 -32.21 26.47
C GLY A 131 5.71 -30.80 26.80
N LEU A 132 4.78 -29.83 26.90
CA LEU A 132 5.09 -28.46 27.28
C LEU A 132 5.78 -28.39 28.65
N ALA A 133 5.26 -29.09 29.65
CA ALA A 133 5.84 -29.11 30.99
C ALA A 133 7.27 -29.68 30.99
N TYR A 134 7.50 -30.77 30.25
CA TYR A 134 8.84 -31.34 30.11
C TYR A 134 9.80 -30.37 29.40
N LEU A 135 9.40 -29.82 28.24
CA LEU A 135 10.22 -28.88 27.50
C LEU A 135 10.54 -27.63 28.32
N ARG A 136 9.58 -27.13 29.12
CA ARG A 136 9.79 -25.96 29.96
C ARG A 136 10.85 -26.21 31.02
N LYS A 137 10.79 -27.38 31.67
CA LYS A 137 11.74 -27.79 32.72
C LYS A 137 13.15 -28.06 32.18
N HIS A 138 13.28 -28.51 30.94
CA HIS A 138 14.54 -29.03 30.39
C HIS A 138 15.14 -28.17 29.28
N SER A 139 14.54 -27.04 28.92
CA SER A 139 15.05 -26.16 27.87
C SER A 139 14.68 -24.69 28.06
N SER A 140 15.50 -23.80 27.51
CA SER A 140 15.20 -22.37 27.38
C SER A 140 14.46 -22.03 26.08
N MET A 141 13.76 -23.01 25.49
CA MET A 141 13.00 -22.82 24.25
C MET A 141 11.86 -21.83 24.49
N VAL A 142 11.51 -21.06 23.48
CA VAL A 142 10.31 -20.24 23.52
C VAL A 142 9.11 -21.13 23.24
N LEU A 143 8.29 -21.33 24.26
CA LEU A 143 7.12 -22.20 24.22
C LEU A 143 5.85 -21.37 24.02
N GLY A 144 5.06 -21.76 23.04
CA GLY A 144 3.81 -21.11 22.70
C GLY A 144 2.62 -22.06 22.77
N ILE A 145 1.44 -21.46 22.90
CA ILE A 145 0.18 -22.13 22.58
C ILE A 145 -0.52 -21.35 21.48
N SER A 146 -1.10 -22.07 20.52
CA SER A 146 -1.93 -21.49 19.47
C SER A 146 -3.31 -22.11 19.51
N SER A 147 -4.34 -21.26 19.52
CA SER A 147 -5.74 -21.68 19.58
C SER A 147 -6.54 -21.11 18.43
N ILE A 148 -7.49 -21.89 17.94
CA ILE A 148 -8.54 -21.40 17.04
C ILE A 148 -9.81 -21.15 17.86
N ILE A 149 -10.38 -19.95 17.77
CA ILE A 149 -11.68 -19.60 18.35
C ILE A 149 -12.77 -20.13 17.40
N MET A 150 -13.67 -20.95 17.94
CA MET A 150 -14.69 -21.68 17.21
C MET A 150 -15.91 -21.92 18.13
N LYS A 151 -17.04 -22.32 17.54
CA LYS A 151 -18.31 -22.60 18.23
C LYS A 151 -18.21 -23.26 19.62
N PRO A 152 -17.37 -24.29 19.82
CA PRO A 152 -17.34 -25.03 21.09
C PRO A 152 -16.55 -24.35 22.21
N ASN A 153 -15.54 -23.54 21.88
CA ASN A 153 -14.71 -22.86 22.87
C ASN A 153 -15.05 -21.38 23.04
N ALA A 154 -15.72 -20.76 22.06
CA ALA A 154 -16.11 -19.36 22.08
C ALA A 154 -16.94 -18.96 23.31
N PRO A 155 -17.92 -19.76 23.78
CA PRO A 155 -18.69 -19.43 24.98
C PRO A 155 -17.86 -19.43 26.27
N HIS A 156 -16.70 -20.10 26.26
CA HIS A 156 -15.81 -20.23 27.42
C HIS A 156 -14.42 -19.62 27.18
N LEU A 157 -14.36 -18.62 26.29
CA LEU A 157 -13.08 -18.02 25.88
C LEU A 157 -12.37 -17.34 27.06
N LYS A 158 -13.13 -16.77 28.01
CA LYS A 158 -12.57 -16.16 29.23
C LYS A 158 -11.89 -17.20 30.11
N GLU A 159 -12.60 -18.27 30.48
CA GLU A 159 -12.08 -19.34 31.33
C GLU A 159 -10.89 -20.04 30.67
N PHE A 160 -10.95 -20.17 29.34
CA PHE A 160 -9.82 -20.68 28.59
C PHE A 160 -8.61 -19.74 28.61
N ALA A 161 -8.81 -18.43 28.47
CA ALA A 161 -7.74 -17.45 28.60
C ALA A 161 -7.13 -17.47 30.02
N GLU A 162 -7.94 -17.53 31.07
CA GLU A 162 -7.49 -17.67 32.46
C GLU A 162 -6.64 -18.94 32.66
N PHE A 163 -7.11 -20.07 32.13
CA PHE A 163 -6.34 -21.31 32.13
C PHE A 163 -4.99 -21.13 31.44
N LEU A 164 -4.96 -20.57 30.23
CA LEU A 164 -3.71 -20.33 29.50
C LEU A 164 -2.75 -19.44 30.29
N LEU A 165 -3.23 -18.34 30.87
CA LEU A 165 -2.42 -17.43 31.67
C LEU A 165 -1.82 -18.08 32.92
N SER A 166 -2.44 -19.14 33.44
CA SER A 166 -1.91 -19.95 34.55
C SER A 166 -0.74 -20.87 34.16
N LEU A 167 -0.53 -21.09 32.86
CA LEU A 167 0.53 -21.96 32.36
C LEU A 167 1.88 -21.24 32.28
N ASP A 168 2.94 -21.99 32.54
CA ASP A 168 4.34 -21.55 32.39
C ASP A 168 4.81 -21.71 30.93
N VAL A 169 4.24 -20.87 30.06
CA VAL A 169 4.65 -20.74 28.65
C VAL A 169 4.83 -19.26 28.30
N ASP A 170 5.60 -19.02 27.24
CA ASP A 170 6.06 -17.67 26.91
C ASP A 170 5.02 -16.89 26.10
N ARG A 171 4.14 -17.57 25.36
CA ARG A 171 3.29 -16.92 24.33
C ARG A 171 1.97 -17.65 24.08
N PHE A 172 0.91 -16.88 23.82
CA PHE A 172 -0.39 -17.38 23.37
C PHE A 172 -0.83 -16.62 22.13
N LEU A 173 -1.40 -17.33 21.16
CA LEU A 173 -1.96 -16.76 19.94
C LEU A 173 -3.36 -17.32 19.71
N PHE A 174 -4.35 -16.44 19.62
CA PHE A 174 -5.70 -16.75 19.18
C PHE A 174 -5.85 -16.45 17.69
N GLN A 175 -6.58 -17.31 16.99
CA GLN A 175 -6.93 -17.16 15.58
C GLN A 175 -8.42 -17.43 15.42
N PRO A 176 -9.14 -16.71 14.55
CA PRO A 176 -10.52 -17.04 14.29
C PRO A 176 -10.63 -18.28 13.40
N ILE A 177 -11.67 -19.09 13.59
CA ILE A 177 -12.01 -20.17 12.65
C ILE A 177 -12.31 -19.60 11.27
N ARG A 178 -11.88 -20.29 10.21
CA ARG A 178 -12.12 -19.92 8.81
C ARG A 178 -12.65 -21.13 8.05
N ASP A 179 -13.50 -20.89 7.07
CA ASP A 179 -14.01 -21.94 6.19
C ASP A 179 -13.14 -22.07 4.93
N TYR A 180 -12.01 -22.77 5.09
CA TYR A 180 -11.07 -23.02 4.01
C TYR A 180 -11.50 -24.13 3.05
N TYR A 181 -12.61 -24.84 3.32
CA TYR A 181 -12.90 -26.10 2.64
C TYR A 181 -14.30 -26.16 2.03
N GLU A 182 -15.34 -25.67 2.72
CA GLU A 182 -16.70 -25.66 2.18
C GLU A 182 -16.90 -24.42 1.28
N ASN A 183 -16.43 -23.25 1.71
CA ASN A 183 -16.57 -21.98 0.96
C ASN A 183 -15.26 -21.15 0.91
N PRO A 184 -14.14 -21.66 0.36
CA PRO A 184 -12.82 -21.02 0.45
C PRO A 184 -12.74 -19.61 -0.16
N THR A 185 -13.57 -19.28 -1.15
CA THR A 185 -13.52 -18.00 -1.89
C THR A 185 -14.64 -17.03 -1.52
N ASP A 186 -15.71 -17.51 -0.88
CA ASP A 186 -16.88 -16.68 -0.55
C ASP A 186 -16.91 -16.41 0.96
N VAL A 187 -16.12 -15.41 1.36
CA VAL A 187 -15.94 -15.03 2.77
C VAL A 187 -17.27 -14.70 3.46
N SER A 188 -18.26 -14.20 2.72
CA SER A 188 -19.58 -13.85 3.27
C SER A 188 -20.32 -15.05 3.86
N LYS A 189 -20.02 -16.26 3.36
CA LYS A 189 -20.61 -17.54 3.81
C LYS A 189 -19.87 -18.19 4.96
N TRP A 190 -18.70 -17.69 5.36
CA TRP A 190 -17.93 -18.31 6.43
C TRP A 190 -18.68 -18.36 7.76
N LYS A 191 -19.61 -17.42 7.99
CA LYS A 191 -20.52 -17.41 9.13
C LYS A 191 -21.51 -18.59 9.18
N ASP A 192 -21.74 -19.23 8.04
CA ASP A 192 -22.62 -20.40 7.92
C ASP A 192 -21.87 -21.72 8.19
N TYR A 193 -20.54 -21.65 8.35
CA TYR A 193 -19.72 -22.82 8.63
C TYR A 193 -20.14 -23.48 9.96
N LYS A 194 -20.25 -24.82 9.98
CA LYS A 194 -20.77 -25.57 11.14
C LYS A 194 -20.03 -25.32 12.46
N TYR A 195 -18.77 -24.89 12.41
CA TYR A 195 -17.94 -24.56 13.57
C TYR A 195 -17.86 -23.06 13.87
N TRP A 196 -18.67 -22.23 13.22
CA TRP A 196 -18.77 -20.81 13.47
C TRP A 196 -19.42 -20.51 14.84
N PRO A 197 -18.86 -19.60 15.66
CA PRO A 197 -19.48 -19.18 16.91
C PRO A 197 -20.91 -18.66 16.75
N THR A 198 -21.82 -19.21 17.55
CA THR A 198 -23.24 -18.77 17.56
C THR A 198 -23.59 -17.92 18.78
N ASP A 199 -22.85 -18.07 19.88
CA ASP A 199 -23.01 -17.28 21.10
C ASP A 199 -22.04 -16.09 21.09
N LEU A 200 -22.43 -15.05 20.35
CA LEU A 200 -21.60 -13.86 20.15
C LEU A 200 -21.48 -13.01 21.42
N ASP A 201 -22.43 -13.10 22.35
CA ASP A 201 -22.41 -12.35 23.60
C ASP A 201 -21.30 -12.87 24.53
N ASN A 202 -21.23 -14.18 24.77
CA ASN A 202 -20.16 -14.75 25.60
C ASN A 202 -18.80 -14.68 24.91
N LEU A 203 -18.76 -14.84 23.58
CA LEU A 203 -17.55 -14.57 22.81
C LEU A 203 -17.06 -13.13 23.01
N SER A 204 -17.95 -12.14 22.90
CA SER A 204 -17.59 -10.72 23.08
C SER A 204 -17.05 -10.45 24.48
N ARG A 205 -17.66 -11.03 25.53
CA ARG A 205 -17.15 -10.96 26.90
C ARG A 205 -15.76 -11.60 27.06
N GLY A 206 -15.52 -12.72 26.38
CA GLY A 206 -14.20 -13.34 26.35
C GLY A 206 -13.15 -12.48 25.64
N ILE A 207 -13.53 -11.82 24.55
CA ILE A 207 -12.68 -10.86 23.83
C ILE A 207 -12.40 -9.62 24.70
N ASP A 208 -13.42 -9.08 25.39
CA ASP A 208 -13.25 -7.96 26.34
C ASP A 208 -12.21 -8.31 27.41
N TYR A 209 -12.30 -9.51 27.98
CA TYR A 209 -11.33 -9.99 28.95
C TYR A 209 -9.91 -10.03 28.36
N LEU A 210 -9.73 -10.59 27.16
CA LEU A 210 -8.42 -10.64 26.49
C LEU A 210 -7.85 -9.24 26.22
N ILE A 211 -8.69 -8.28 25.82
CA ILE A 211 -8.31 -6.87 25.63
C ILE A 211 -7.87 -6.25 26.95
N GLU A 212 -8.64 -6.44 28.03
CA GLU A 212 -8.32 -5.95 29.37
C GLU A 212 -6.94 -6.49 29.82
N ARG A 213 -6.69 -7.79 29.66
CA ARG A 213 -5.40 -8.40 29.99
C ARG A 213 -4.26 -7.81 29.15
N LYS A 214 -4.47 -7.61 27.85
CA LYS A 214 -3.47 -7.01 26.95
C LYS A 214 -3.15 -5.57 27.34
N GLN A 215 -4.17 -4.77 27.66
CA GLN A 215 -4.03 -3.39 28.13
C GLN A 215 -3.36 -3.30 29.51
N ALA A 216 -3.59 -4.30 30.37
CA ALA A 216 -2.89 -4.45 31.65
C ALA A 216 -1.43 -4.90 31.51
N GLY A 217 -0.91 -5.04 30.29
CA GLY A 217 0.51 -5.32 30.03
C GLY A 217 0.87 -6.80 29.94
N GLU A 218 -0.10 -7.71 29.78
CA GLU A 218 0.19 -9.13 29.56
C GLU A 218 0.88 -9.35 28.20
N ALA A 219 2.21 -9.42 28.23
CA ALA A 219 3.06 -9.52 27.05
C ALA A 219 2.98 -10.89 26.36
N ARG A 220 2.53 -11.94 27.07
CA ARG A 220 2.42 -13.30 26.49
C ARG A 220 1.31 -13.39 25.45
N LEU A 221 0.29 -12.52 25.48
CA LEU A 221 -0.73 -12.43 24.44
C LEU A 221 -0.13 -11.80 23.18
N LEU A 222 0.04 -12.59 22.11
CA LEU A 222 0.64 -12.11 20.86
C LEU A 222 -0.31 -11.24 20.04
N ASN A 223 -1.61 -11.46 20.14
CA ASN A 223 -2.62 -10.62 19.51
C ASN A 223 -2.56 -9.20 20.10
N SER A 224 -2.66 -8.19 19.23
CA SER A 224 -2.89 -6.80 19.61
C SER A 224 -4.35 -6.56 20.01
N VAL A 225 -4.62 -5.42 20.65
CA VAL A 225 -6.02 -4.99 20.92
C VAL A 225 -6.80 -4.89 19.61
N SER A 226 -6.18 -4.36 18.55
CA SER A 226 -6.79 -4.28 17.22
C SER A 226 -7.06 -5.65 16.59
N ASP A 227 -6.23 -6.67 16.85
CA ASP A 227 -6.54 -8.05 16.39
C ASP A 227 -7.81 -8.57 17.07
N PHE A 228 -7.98 -8.31 18.37
CA PHE A 228 -9.14 -8.76 19.13
C PHE A 228 -10.42 -8.02 18.74
N GLU A 229 -10.37 -6.71 18.55
CA GLU A 229 -11.50 -5.94 18.02
C GLU A 229 -11.87 -6.38 16.61
N LEU A 230 -10.88 -6.66 15.76
CA LEU A 230 -11.12 -7.22 14.43
C LEU A 230 -11.78 -8.61 14.52
N MET A 231 -11.36 -9.47 15.44
CA MET A 231 -12.02 -10.77 15.65
C MET A 231 -13.47 -10.60 16.07
N ARG A 232 -13.78 -9.64 16.93
CA ARG A 232 -15.17 -9.33 17.34
C ARG A 232 -16.02 -8.96 16.13
N SER A 233 -15.53 -8.04 15.30
CA SER A 233 -16.22 -7.66 14.06
C SER A 233 -16.32 -8.85 13.10
N TYR A 234 -15.27 -9.66 12.98
CA TYR A 234 -15.21 -10.82 12.09
C TYR A 234 -16.30 -11.85 12.39
N PHE A 235 -16.53 -12.15 13.67
CA PHE A 235 -17.55 -13.13 14.05
C PHE A 235 -18.99 -12.65 13.84
N THR A 236 -19.18 -11.33 13.73
CA THR A 236 -20.46 -10.72 13.33
C THR A 236 -20.60 -10.66 11.81
N ASP A 237 -19.56 -10.21 11.13
CA ASP A 237 -19.48 -10.09 9.68
C ASP A 237 -18.08 -10.51 9.19
N PRO A 238 -17.94 -11.71 8.60
CA PRO A 238 -16.65 -12.18 8.13
C PRO A 238 -16.06 -11.30 7.02
N THR A 239 -16.87 -10.53 6.29
CA THR A 239 -16.38 -9.66 5.20
C THR A 239 -15.58 -8.46 5.70
N CYS A 240 -15.64 -8.15 7.01
CA CYS A 240 -14.88 -7.04 7.58
C CYS A 240 -13.36 -7.21 7.39
N ILE A 241 -12.84 -8.44 7.27
CA ILE A 241 -11.41 -8.70 7.02
C ILE A 241 -10.95 -8.24 5.63
N ILE A 242 -11.86 -8.09 4.68
CA ILE A 242 -11.58 -7.58 3.34
C ILE A 242 -11.35 -6.06 3.40
N ASN A 243 -11.99 -5.38 4.36
CA ASN A 243 -12.10 -3.93 4.40
C ASN A 243 -11.19 -3.26 5.46
N THR A 244 -10.59 -4.02 6.38
CA THR A 244 -9.99 -3.47 7.62
C THR A 244 -8.47 -3.55 7.71
N ARG A 245 -7.78 -4.23 6.77
CA ARG A 245 -6.31 -4.27 6.72
C ARG A 245 -5.77 -4.14 5.32
N SER A 246 -4.78 -3.26 5.14
CA SER A 246 -3.85 -3.33 4.02
C SER A 246 -3.17 -4.71 4.07
N CYS A 247 -3.44 -5.55 3.07
CA CYS A 247 -2.86 -6.88 2.98
C CYS A 247 -1.35 -6.76 2.66
N TYR A 248 -0.50 -7.19 3.59
CA TYR A 248 0.97 -7.23 3.40
C TYR A 248 1.47 -8.59 2.85
N LEU A 249 0.56 -9.56 2.63
CA LEU A 249 0.92 -10.87 2.05
C LEU A 249 1.49 -10.66 0.64
N GLY A 250 2.71 -11.17 0.42
CA GLY A 250 3.48 -10.94 -0.80
C GLY A 250 4.49 -9.78 -0.76
N TYR A 251 4.60 -9.04 0.35
CA TYR A 251 5.68 -8.05 0.57
C TYR A 251 6.77 -8.56 1.52
N ASP A 252 6.38 -9.23 2.61
CA ASP A 252 7.30 -9.72 3.64
C ASP A 252 7.16 -11.22 3.93
N THR A 253 6.19 -11.90 3.33
CA THR A 253 5.80 -13.28 3.63
C THR A 253 5.70 -14.13 2.36
N ILE A 254 6.31 -15.32 2.37
CA ILE A 254 6.23 -16.35 1.32
C ILE A 254 5.71 -17.63 1.94
N SER A 255 4.74 -18.28 1.28
CA SER A 255 4.21 -19.59 1.66
C SER A 255 4.60 -20.63 0.62
N VAL A 256 4.96 -21.84 1.05
CA VAL A 256 5.24 -22.99 0.18
C VAL A 256 4.36 -24.15 0.64
N LYS A 257 3.58 -24.72 -0.26
CA LYS A 257 2.74 -25.89 0.04
C LYS A 257 3.57 -27.19 0.00
N PRO A 258 3.07 -28.30 0.58
CA PRO A 258 3.80 -29.57 0.61
C PRO A 258 4.10 -30.19 -0.76
N ASN A 259 3.39 -29.77 -1.81
CA ASN A 259 3.70 -30.13 -3.21
C ASN A 259 4.87 -29.32 -3.82
N GLY A 260 5.41 -28.35 -3.09
CA GLY A 260 6.48 -27.46 -3.52
C GLY A 260 6.02 -26.14 -4.13
N ASP A 261 4.71 -25.95 -4.33
CA ASP A 261 4.18 -24.73 -4.93
C ASP A 261 4.37 -23.52 -4.01
N VAL A 262 4.87 -22.44 -4.58
CA VAL A 262 5.20 -21.19 -3.89
C VAL A 262 4.08 -20.18 -4.10
N PHE A 263 3.58 -19.58 -3.03
CA PHE A 263 2.50 -18.59 -3.02
C PHE A 263 2.93 -17.32 -2.32
N LEU A 264 2.53 -16.17 -2.89
CA LEU A 264 2.55 -14.88 -2.21
C LEU A 264 1.29 -14.66 -1.37
N CYS A 265 0.18 -15.24 -1.83
CA CYS A 265 -1.10 -15.28 -1.13
C CYS A 265 -1.88 -16.52 -1.63
N ASP A 266 -2.50 -17.26 -0.71
CA ASP A 266 -3.23 -18.50 -1.02
C ASP A 266 -4.46 -18.29 -1.91
N ALA A 267 -4.90 -17.03 -2.09
CA ALA A 267 -6.00 -16.66 -2.98
C ALA A 267 -5.59 -16.57 -4.46
N TYR A 268 -4.30 -16.69 -4.79
CA TYR A 268 -3.78 -16.60 -6.16
C TYR A 268 -3.10 -17.90 -6.60
N SER A 269 -2.89 -18.04 -7.91
CA SER A 269 -2.09 -19.12 -8.48
C SER A 269 -0.65 -19.11 -7.97
N PRO A 270 0.01 -20.28 -7.87
CA PRO A 270 1.40 -20.35 -7.43
C PRO A 270 2.33 -19.62 -8.40
N ILE A 271 3.37 -19.00 -7.85
CA ILE A 271 4.37 -18.23 -8.60
C ILE A 271 5.55 -19.08 -9.08
N GLY A 272 5.62 -20.34 -8.63
CA GLY A 272 6.66 -21.29 -8.98
C GLY A 272 6.59 -22.53 -8.10
N ASN A 273 7.54 -23.44 -8.28
CA ASN A 273 7.63 -24.66 -7.47
C ASN A 273 9.09 -24.94 -7.10
N ILE A 274 9.38 -25.12 -5.80
CA ILE A 274 10.75 -25.28 -5.29
C ILE A 274 11.45 -26.58 -5.71
N LYS A 275 10.71 -27.54 -6.28
CA LYS A 275 11.31 -28.74 -6.92
C LYS A 275 11.97 -28.41 -8.26
N HIS A 276 11.63 -27.27 -8.86
CA HIS A 276 12.04 -26.92 -10.23
C HIS A 276 12.69 -25.52 -10.33
N GLY A 277 13.03 -24.89 -9.20
CA GLY A 277 13.71 -23.60 -9.18
C GLY A 277 13.78 -23.01 -7.76
N SER A 278 14.31 -21.79 -7.64
CA SER A 278 14.50 -21.13 -6.34
C SER A 278 13.42 -20.09 -6.06
N ILE A 279 13.10 -19.92 -4.77
CA ILE A 279 12.15 -18.91 -4.30
C ILE A 279 12.58 -17.50 -4.74
N GLN A 280 13.87 -17.20 -4.74
CA GLN A 280 14.42 -15.92 -5.18
C GLN A 280 14.00 -15.59 -6.62
N THR A 281 14.14 -16.55 -7.54
CA THR A 281 13.77 -16.37 -8.94
C THR A 281 12.27 -16.20 -9.09
N PHE A 282 11.47 -17.04 -8.42
CA PHE A 282 10.02 -16.93 -8.46
C PHE A 282 9.54 -15.60 -7.89
N TRP A 283 10.09 -15.15 -6.76
CA TRP A 283 9.77 -13.88 -6.13
C TRP A 283 10.07 -12.71 -7.07
N SER A 284 11.26 -12.70 -7.66
CA SER A 284 11.67 -11.64 -8.61
C SER A 284 10.76 -11.62 -9.86
N ASN A 285 10.38 -12.79 -10.37
CA ASN A 285 9.48 -12.91 -11.52
C ASN A 285 8.02 -12.57 -11.15
N ALA A 286 7.57 -12.93 -9.96
CA ALA A 286 6.22 -12.64 -9.47
C ALA A 286 6.05 -11.15 -9.19
N GLN A 287 7.04 -10.49 -8.58
CA GLN A 287 7.10 -9.03 -8.48
C GLN A 287 7.04 -8.37 -9.87
N ALA A 288 7.60 -9.01 -10.90
CA ALA A 288 7.50 -8.54 -12.28
C ALA A 288 6.13 -8.81 -12.95
N THR A 289 5.35 -9.79 -12.46
CA THR A 289 4.13 -10.32 -13.12
C THR A 289 2.82 -9.98 -12.39
N SER A 290 2.82 -9.75 -11.07
CA SER A 290 1.59 -9.43 -10.31
C SER A 290 1.16 -7.97 -10.54
N LEU A 291 0.16 -7.77 -11.41
CA LEU A 291 -0.73 -6.61 -11.53
C LEU A 291 -0.25 -5.32 -10.82
N MET A 292 0.73 -4.65 -11.41
CA MET A 292 1.05 -3.26 -11.07
C MET A 292 1.45 -2.54 -12.36
N GLU A 293 0.90 -1.37 -12.55
CA GLU A 293 1.00 -0.60 -13.78
C GLU A 293 2.42 -0.04 -13.91
N GLU A 294 2.97 -0.12 -15.12
CA GLU A 294 4.07 0.76 -15.49
C GLU A 294 3.52 2.13 -15.88
N MET A 295 4.20 3.15 -15.37
CA MET A 295 3.76 4.49 -14.99
C MET A 295 4.47 5.71 -15.56
N VAL A 296 4.50 5.95 -16.86
CA VAL A 296 5.16 7.15 -17.42
C VAL A 296 4.16 8.27 -17.77
N GLY A 297 4.17 9.36 -16.99
CA GLY A 297 3.75 10.71 -17.42
C GLY A 297 2.61 11.34 -16.60
N CYS A 298 2.93 12.36 -15.82
CA CYS A 298 1.97 13.30 -15.23
C CYS A 298 2.28 14.70 -15.75
N ASP A 299 1.37 15.27 -16.54
CA ASP A 299 1.38 16.69 -16.93
C ASP A 299 0.18 17.38 -16.25
N PRO A 300 0.20 17.49 -14.90
CA PRO A 300 -0.89 18.10 -14.17
C PRO A 300 -1.03 19.58 -14.58
N PRO A 301 -2.23 20.14 -14.42
CA PRO A 301 -2.44 21.56 -14.67
C PRO A 301 -1.60 22.44 -13.71
N PHE A 302 -1.27 23.65 -14.15
CA PHE A 302 -0.13 24.48 -13.73
C PHE A 302 -0.40 25.42 -12.53
N ASN A 303 -1.64 25.54 -12.07
CA ASN A 303 -2.05 26.54 -11.06
C ASN A 303 -1.64 27.98 -11.41
N SER A 304 -1.73 28.31 -12.70
CA SER A 304 -1.43 29.63 -13.26
C SER A 304 -2.52 30.68 -13.02
N LYS A 305 -3.63 30.30 -12.36
CA LYS A 305 -4.83 31.12 -12.14
C LYS A 305 -5.54 31.55 -13.42
N ARG A 306 -5.50 30.71 -14.46
CA ARG A 306 -6.09 30.99 -15.78
C ARG A 306 -7.15 29.95 -16.12
N THR A 307 -8.04 30.32 -17.02
CA THR A 307 -8.87 29.34 -17.73
C THR A 307 -8.24 29.15 -19.10
N TYR A 308 -7.88 27.91 -19.42
CA TYR A 308 -7.38 27.56 -20.74
C TYR A 308 -8.54 27.05 -21.56
N SER A 309 -8.80 27.69 -22.71
CA SER A 309 -9.82 27.26 -23.66
C SER A 309 -9.17 26.93 -25.01
N ALA A 310 -9.65 25.87 -25.66
CA ALA A 310 -9.17 25.54 -26.99
C ALA A 310 -9.60 26.59 -28.04
N PRO A 311 -8.77 26.83 -29.08
CA PRO A 311 -9.12 27.76 -30.15
C PRO A 311 -10.41 27.35 -30.88
N ILE A 312 -11.24 28.35 -31.21
CA ILE A 312 -12.46 28.18 -32.02
C ILE A 312 -12.08 27.58 -33.38
N GLY A 313 -12.69 26.45 -33.74
CA GLY A 313 -12.43 25.73 -34.99
C GLY A 313 -11.33 24.65 -34.94
N SER A 314 -10.69 24.42 -33.78
CA SER A 314 -9.79 23.28 -33.59
C SER A 314 -10.55 21.97 -33.29
N LYS A 315 -9.90 20.79 -33.42
CA LYS A 315 -10.50 19.51 -33.00
C LYS A 315 -10.89 19.52 -31.50
N ALA A 316 -10.23 20.38 -30.72
CA ALA A 316 -10.50 20.55 -29.29
C ALA A 316 -11.51 21.67 -28.95
N ALA A 317 -12.13 22.33 -29.94
CA ALA A 317 -13.00 23.49 -29.71
C ALA A 317 -14.16 23.18 -28.73
N GLY A 318 -14.31 24.05 -27.73
CA GLY A 318 -15.28 23.89 -26.64
C GLY A 318 -14.67 23.39 -25.32
N THR A 319 -13.44 22.87 -25.34
CA THR A 319 -12.76 22.41 -24.12
C THR A 319 -12.31 23.61 -23.31
N SER A 320 -12.57 23.59 -22.01
CA SER A 320 -11.97 24.54 -21.08
C SER A 320 -11.74 23.89 -19.73
N PHE A 321 -10.55 24.06 -19.15
CA PHE A 321 -10.30 23.63 -17.77
C PHE A 321 -9.91 24.83 -16.91
N LYS A 322 -10.36 24.80 -15.65
CA LYS A 322 -9.94 25.75 -14.62
C LYS A 322 -8.53 25.38 -14.15
N ASP A 323 -7.62 26.35 -14.11
CA ASP A 323 -6.28 26.20 -13.57
C ASP A 323 -6.18 26.90 -12.20
N MET A 324 -7.15 26.57 -11.32
CA MET A 324 -7.32 27.07 -9.95
C MET A 324 -7.99 26.01 -9.07
N TRP A 325 -7.51 25.87 -7.83
CA TRP A 325 -8.02 24.89 -6.86
C TRP A 325 -8.54 25.58 -5.60
N THR A 326 -9.66 25.06 -5.10
CA THR A 326 -10.23 25.39 -3.80
C THR A 326 -10.27 24.15 -2.91
N TRP A 327 -10.67 24.34 -1.65
CA TRP A 327 -10.89 23.22 -0.74
C TRP A 327 -12.00 22.27 -1.18
N ASP A 328 -12.93 22.74 -2.01
CA ASP A 328 -14.00 21.91 -2.58
C ASP A 328 -13.47 20.85 -3.56
N ASP A 329 -12.24 21.03 -4.07
CA ASP A 329 -11.58 20.09 -4.98
C ASP A 329 -10.85 18.95 -4.22
N ILE A 330 -10.83 18.99 -2.89
CA ILE A 330 -10.09 18.07 -2.02
C ILE A 330 -11.05 17.07 -1.37
N ASN A 331 -10.70 15.79 -1.42
CA ASN A 331 -11.45 14.77 -0.70
C ASN A 331 -11.05 14.75 0.78
N GLU A 332 -11.93 15.18 1.69
CA GLU A 332 -11.65 15.26 3.13
C GLU A 332 -11.24 13.91 3.74
N ALA A 333 -11.80 12.79 3.27
CA ALA A 333 -11.51 11.45 3.80
C ALA A 333 -10.04 11.00 3.59
N TYR A 334 -9.30 11.68 2.71
CA TYR A 334 -7.87 11.43 2.49
C TYR A 334 -6.97 12.29 3.38
N LEU A 335 -7.49 13.37 3.98
CA LEU A 335 -6.69 14.27 4.81
C LEU A 335 -6.23 13.57 6.09
N ASP A 336 -7.12 12.83 6.74
CA ASP A 336 -6.79 12.09 7.96
C ASP A 336 -5.70 11.03 7.71
N LYS A 337 -5.82 10.29 6.59
CA LYS A 337 -4.79 9.33 6.17
C LYS A 337 -3.45 9.98 5.88
N MET A 338 -3.44 11.19 5.30
CA MET A 338 -2.21 11.92 5.05
C MET A 338 -1.53 12.38 6.35
N VAL A 339 -2.32 12.79 7.36
CA VAL A 339 -1.81 13.18 8.68
C VAL A 339 -1.10 12.01 9.35
N ASP A 340 -1.69 10.81 9.28
CA ASP A 340 -1.13 9.62 9.92
C ASP A 340 0.11 9.08 9.20
N LEU A 341 0.08 9.04 7.86
CA LEU A 341 1.13 8.39 7.06
C LEU A 341 2.30 9.33 6.72
N PHE A 342 2.03 10.63 6.56
CA PHE A 342 3.02 11.61 6.09
C PHE A 342 2.96 12.91 6.92
N PRO A 343 3.20 12.85 8.24
CA PRO A 343 3.07 14.03 9.12
C PRO A 343 4.01 15.18 8.72
N ALA A 344 5.23 14.87 8.26
CA ALA A 344 6.17 15.86 7.76
C ALA A 344 5.65 16.56 6.49
N LEU A 345 5.02 15.80 5.58
CA LEU A 345 4.40 16.35 4.37
C LEU A 345 3.25 17.29 4.70
N VAL A 346 2.42 16.94 5.68
CA VAL A 346 1.30 17.78 6.12
C VAL A 346 1.81 19.11 6.68
N HIS A 347 2.86 19.09 7.51
CA HIS A 347 3.48 20.32 8.00
C HIS A 347 4.06 21.18 6.86
N PHE A 348 4.70 20.54 5.87
CA PHE A 348 5.18 21.23 4.67
C PHE A 348 4.02 21.89 3.91
N ILE A 349 2.94 21.16 3.63
CA ILE A 349 1.76 21.70 2.93
C ILE A 349 1.15 22.89 3.68
N GLN A 350 0.99 22.78 5.01
CA GLN A 350 0.50 23.88 5.84
C GLN A 350 1.37 25.13 5.69
N SER A 351 2.70 24.97 5.66
CA SER A 351 3.64 26.08 5.48
C SER A 351 3.49 26.78 4.12
N ILE A 352 3.10 26.07 3.06
CA ILE A 352 2.84 26.65 1.73
C ILE A 352 1.65 27.61 1.79
N GLY A 353 0.63 27.32 2.61
CA GLY A 353 -0.51 28.21 2.80
C GLY A 353 -0.11 29.58 3.33
N THR A 354 0.93 29.62 4.17
CA THR A 354 1.50 30.86 4.72
C THR A 354 2.50 31.51 3.76
N LEU A 355 3.39 30.73 3.15
CA LEU A 355 4.49 31.23 2.31
C LEU A 355 4.05 31.67 0.91
N HIS A 356 3.02 31.04 0.36
CA HIS A 356 2.58 31.26 -1.01
C HIS A 356 1.11 31.70 -1.09
N SER A 357 0.17 30.76 -0.98
CA SER A 357 -1.27 31.07 -0.98
C SER A 357 -2.11 29.86 -0.58
N LYS A 358 -3.33 30.12 -0.08
CA LYS A 358 -4.34 29.07 0.17
C LYS A 358 -4.68 28.25 -1.07
N ALA A 359 -4.71 28.87 -2.25
CA ALA A 359 -4.96 28.17 -3.52
C ALA A 359 -3.79 27.25 -3.91
N MET A 360 -2.55 27.65 -3.65
CA MET A 360 -1.38 26.78 -3.86
C MET A 360 -1.38 25.63 -2.87
N MET A 361 -1.71 25.90 -1.61
CA MET A 361 -1.88 24.84 -0.62
C MET A 361 -2.92 23.82 -1.06
N ALA A 362 -4.09 24.27 -1.53
CA ALA A 362 -5.13 23.39 -2.03
C ALA A 362 -4.66 22.56 -3.24
N TYR A 363 -3.91 23.17 -4.17
CA TYR A 363 -3.33 22.47 -5.32
C TYR A 363 -2.33 21.38 -4.90
N ILE A 364 -1.41 21.67 -3.98
CA ILE A 364 -0.44 20.67 -3.52
C ILE A 364 -1.13 19.53 -2.77
N THR A 365 -2.15 19.81 -1.96
CA THR A 365 -2.98 18.78 -1.34
C THR A 365 -3.69 17.91 -2.39
N TYR A 366 -4.30 18.54 -3.40
CA TYR A 366 -4.94 17.85 -4.53
C TYR A 366 -3.97 16.93 -5.28
N MET A 367 -2.74 17.39 -5.52
CA MET A 367 -1.70 16.60 -6.17
C MET A 367 -1.19 15.47 -5.27
N THR A 368 -1.03 15.73 -3.98
CA THR A 368 -0.55 14.73 -3.01
C THR A 368 -1.45 13.51 -2.97
N GLN A 369 -2.78 13.72 -2.89
CA GLN A 369 -3.76 12.62 -2.88
C GLN A 369 -3.59 11.69 -4.07
N ARG A 370 -3.33 12.24 -5.25
CA ARG A 370 -3.19 11.47 -6.49
C ARG A 370 -1.82 10.81 -6.58
N ILE A 371 -0.77 11.51 -6.18
CA ILE A 371 0.60 10.98 -6.27
C ILE A 371 0.84 9.85 -5.26
N ILE A 372 0.20 9.89 -4.08
CA ILE A 372 0.18 8.75 -3.15
C ILE A 372 -0.40 7.51 -3.83
N GLU A 373 -1.52 7.66 -4.53
CA GLU A 373 -2.16 6.55 -5.26
C GLU A 373 -1.34 6.09 -6.46
N MET A 374 -0.71 7.01 -7.20
CA MET A 374 0.20 6.66 -8.29
C MET A 374 1.42 5.91 -7.77
N HIS A 375 2.03 6.36 -6.66
CA HIS A 375 3.15 5.67 -6.04
C HIS A 375 2.75 4.26 -5.56
N ARG A 376 1.53 4.12 -5.01
CA ARG A 376 0.98 2.85 -4.56
C ARG A 376 0.90 1.82 -5.69
N ILE A 377 0.44 2.21 -6.88
CA ILE A 377 0.22 1.30 -8.02
C ILE A 377 1.43 1.13 -8.95
N LEU A 378 2.44 2.00 -8.84
CA LEU A 378 3.65 1.95 -9.65
C LEU A 378 4.46 0.69 -9.31
N LYS A 379 5.02 -0.01 -10.31
CA LYS A 379 5.95 -1.13 -10.06
C LYS A 379 7.24 -0.67 -9.36
N ASP A 380 7.93 -1.57 -8.65
CA ASP A 380 9.26 -1.28 -8.08
C ASP A 380 10.31 -1.01 -9.17
N THR A 381 10.12 -1.58 -10.36
CA THR A 381 10.88 -1.30 -11.59
C THR A 381 10.42 -0.02 -12.32
N GLY A 382 9.37 0.63 -11.81
CA GLY A 382 8.68 1.73 -12.46
C GLY A 382 9.41 3.07 -12.32
N SER A 383 9.23 3.90 -13.35
CA SER A 383 9.72 5.26 -13.43
C SER A 383 8.54 6.23 -13.42
N PHE A 384 8.69 7.36 -12.73
CA PHE A 384 7.69 8.42 -12.64
C PHE A 384 8.25 9.72 -13.25
N TYR A 385 7.46 10.34 -14.12
CA TYR A 385 7.82 11.60 -14.79
C TYR A 385 6.76 12.65 -14.52
N LEU A 386 7.17 13.81 -14.01
CA LEU A 386 6.27 14.91 -13.73
C LEU A 386 6.77 16.21 -14.36
N HIS A 387 5.94 16.79 -15.21
CA HIS A 387 6.16 18.12 -15.76
C HIS A 387 5.16 19.09 -15.12
N CYS A 388 5.67 20.18 -14.54
CA CYS A 388 4.86 21.28 -14.07
C CYS A 388 5.63 22.58 -14.29
N ASP A 389 4.92 23.70 -14.38
CA ASP A 389 5.55 24.98 -14.63
C ASP A 389 6.34 25.46 -13.39
N PRO A 390 7.22 26.47 -13.56
CA PRO A 390 8.04 26.98 -12.47
C PRO A 390 7.27 27.54 -11.27
N THR A 391 5.96 27.80 -11.38
CA THR A 391 5.14 28.30 -10.26
C THR A 391 4.96 27.24 -9.18
N ALA A 392 4.83 25.96 -9.55
CA ALA A 392 4.56 24.88 -8.61
C ALA A 392 5.62 23.76 -8.59
N SER A 393 6.46 23.64 -9.63
CA SER A 393 7.40 22.52 -9.80
C SER A 393 8.29 22.23 -8.58
N HIS A 394 8.83 23.25 -7.90
CA HIS A 394 9.69 23.08 -6.72
C HIS A 394 8.93 22.59 -5.48
N TYR A 395 7.67 22.99 -5.30
CA TYR A 395 6.83 22.46 -4.22
C TYR A 395 6.44 21.01 -4.48
N LEU A 396 6.11 20.68 -5.73
CA LEU A 396 5.85 19.31 -6.15
C LEU A 396 7.08 18.42 -5.99
N LYS A 397 8.28 18.95 -6.25
CA LYS A 397 9.53 18.22 -6.04
C LYS A 397 9.73 17.82 -4.57
N LEU A 398 9.54 18.74 -3.63
CA LEU A 398 9.67 18.43 -2.19
C LEU A 398 8.61 17.42 -1.73
N MET A 399 7.38 17.53 -2.23
CA MET A 399 6.34 16.54 -1.98
C MET A 399 6.70 15.16 -2.56
N LEU A 400 7.30 15.11 -3.76
CA LEU A 400 7.77 13.86 -4.36
C LEU A 400 8.95 13.25 -3.60
N ASP A 401 9.87 14.06 -3.06
CA ASP A 401 10.98 13.58 -2.23
C ASP A 401 10.50 12.89 -0.95
N GLU A 402 9.37 13.32 -0.39
CA GLU A 402 8.75 12.68 0.76
C GLU A 402 8.01 11.38 0.38
N ILE A 403 7.29 11.36 -0.75
CA ILE A 403 6.50 10.20 -1.18
C ILE A 403 7.38 9.09 -1.77
N PHE A 404 8.27 9.44 -2.69
CA PHE A 404 9.17 8.48 -3.36
C PHE A 404 10.46 8.27 -2.57
N GLY A 405 10.85 9.21 -1.71
CA GLY A 405 12.16 9.23 -1.06
C GLY A 405 13.18 10.03 -1.87
N LYS A 406 13.93 10.92 -1.20
CA LYS A 406 14.98 11.76 -1.82
C LYS A 406 16.03 10.98 -2.63
N ASN A 407 16.33 9.74 -2.23
CA ASN A 407 17.32 8.90 -2.91
C ASN A 407 16.78 8.37 -4.25
N ASN A 408 15.46 8.33 -4.41
CA ASN A 408 14.78 7.84 -5.60
C ASN A 408 14.60 8.90 -6.70
N PHE A 409 14.96 10.15 -6.42
CA PHE A 409 15.12 11.16 -7.46
C PHE A 409 16.30 10.81 -8.38
N ARG A 410 16.10 10.88 -9.70
CA ARG A 410 17.14 10.52 -10.69
C ARG A 410 17.74 11.74 -11.34
N ASN A 411 16.93 12.59 -11.97
CA ASN A 411 17.41 13.78 -12.68
C ASN A 411 16.29 14.79 -12.95
N GLU A 412 16.69 16.03 -13.25
CA GLU A 412 15.87 17.02 -13.93
C GLU A 412 16.15 16.94 -15.44
N ILE A 413 15.13 16.64 -16.22
CA ILE A 413 15.24 16.61 -17.68
C ILE A 413 14.86 17.98 -18.21
N VAL A 414 15.82 18.66 -18.84
CA VAL A 414 15.64 20.01 -19.37
C VAL A 414 15.21 19.92 -20.83
N TRP A 415 13.93 20.08 -21.09
CA TRP A 415 13.38 20.08 -22.44
C TRP A 415 13.50 21.46 -23.08
N CYS A 416 14.53 21.61 -23.92
CA CYS A 416 14.83 22.85 -24.65
C CYS A 416 14.15 22.91 -26.01
N TYR A 417 13.65 24.09 -26.37
CA TYR A 417 13.04 24.35 -27.67
C TYR A 417 13.25 25.80 -28.10
N ARG A 418 13.03 26.08 -29.39
CA ARG A 418 13.10 27.44 -29.92
C ARG A 418 11.70 28.05 -29.98
N LYS A 419 11.56 29.25 -29.43
CA LYS A 419 10.42 30.15 -29.66
C LYS A 419 10.88 31.32 -30.54
N TRP A 420 9.94 32.02 -31.17
CA TRP A 420 10.26 33.25 -31.88
C TRP A 420 10.93 34.24 -30.92
N THR A 421 12.11 34.73 -31.31
CA THR A 421 12.88 35.69 -30.53
C THR A 421 12.18 37.04 -30.52
N ASN A 422 11.75 37.47 -29.34
CA ASN A 422 11.24 38.82 -29.09
C ASN A 422 12.18 39.56 -28.13
N ILE A 423 12.18 40.89 -28.19
CA ILE A 423 12.86 41.74 -27.22
C ILE A 423 12.15 41.55 -25.87
N THR A 424 12.86 41.02 -24.88
CA THR A 424 12.37 40.78 -23.52
C THR A 424 13.22 41.53 -22.52
N SER A 425 12.64 41.92 -21.38
CA SER A 425 13.34 42.59 -20.27
C SER A 425 14.25 41.66 -19.45
N GLY A 426 14.37 40.39 -19.83
CA GLY A 426 15.20 39.39 -19.16
C GLY A 426 15.48 38.18 -20.06
N PHE A 427 16.04 37.11 -19.48
CA PHE A 427 16.34 35.88 -20.20
C PHE A 427 15.09 35.22 -20.79
N GLN A 428 15.19 34.77 -22.03
CA GLN A 428 14.09 34.06 -22.69
C GLN A 428 13.89 32.66 -22.10
N LYS A 429 12.65 32.35 -21.75
CA LYS A 429 12.23 31.03 -21.24
C LYS A 429 12.02 30.05 -22.39
N ASN A 430 13.10 29.37 -22.76
CA ASN A 430 13.18 28.46 -23.92
C ASN A 430 13.34 26.98 -23.50
N HIS A 431 12.93 26.64 -22.29
CA HIS A 431 12.90 25.27 -21.81
C HIS A 431 11.78 25.06 -20.80
N ASP A 432 11.40 23.79 -20.65
CA ASP A 432 10.61 23.28 -19.54
C ASP A 432 11.40 22.21 -18.79
N VAL A 433 11.06 21.95 -17.52
CA VAL A 433 11.75 20.96 -16.66
C VAL A 433 10.81 19.80 -16.36
N ILE A 434 11.31 18.57 -16.51
CA ILE A 434 10.59 17.34 -16.19
C ILE A 434 11.34 16.63 -15.07
N LEU A 435 10.67 16.41 -13.95
CA LEU A 435 11.21 15.66 -12.82
C LEU A 435 11.16 14.17 -13.13
N TYR A 436 12.29 13.49 -12.96
CA TYR A 436 12.40 12.04 -13.11
C TYR A 436 12.68 11.36 -11.77
N TYR A 437 11.76 10.50 -11.36
CA TYR A 437 11.85 9.63 -10.19
C TYR A 437 11.73 8.16 -10.57
N VAL A 438 12.18 7.29 -9.68
CA VAL A 438 11.95 5.84 -9.75
C VAL A 438 11.31 5.37 -8.45
N LYS A 439 10.58 4.26 -8.47
CA LYS A 439 10.06 3.72 -7.20
C LYS A 439 11.14 3.11 -6.33
N SER A 440 12.12 2.46 -6.96
CA SER A 440 13.25 1.81 -6.28
C SER A 440 14.48 1.73 -7.19
N GLU A 441 15.60 1.27 -6.63
CA GLU A 441 16.83 1.02 -7.41
C GLU A 441 16.65 -0.06 -8.49
N LEU A 442 15.59 -0.88 -8.44
CA LEU A 442 15.30 -1.93 -9.44
C LEU A 442 14.77 -1.39 -10.78
N HIS A 443 14.68 -0.07 -10.94
CA HIS A 443 14.09 0.59 -12.10
C HIS A 443 14.60 0.11 -13.47
N THR A 444 13.69 0.07 -14.44
CA THR A 444 14.04 -0.15 -15.85
C THR A 444 14.59 1.15 -16.44
N PHE A 445 15.80 1.08 -17.01
CA PHE A 445 16.35 2.16 -17.85
C PHE A 445 17.03 1.60 -19.11
N ASN A 446 16.39 1.78 -20.27
CA ASN A 446 16.94 1.48 -21.57
C ASN A 446 17.74 2.68 -22.08
N ASN A 447 19.06 2.58 -21.98
CA ASN A 447 19.97 3.62 -22.41
C ASN A 447 19.76 3.95 -23.91
N GLN A 448 19.53 5.22 -24.21
CA GLN A 448 19.36 5.72 -25.58
C GLN A 448 20.64 6.46 -26.00
N PRO A 449 21.22 6.14 -27.17
CA PRO A 449 22.38 6.88 -27.66
C PRO A 449 21.97 8.32 -28.02
N ASP A 450 22.83 9.29 -27.72
CA ASP A 450 22.64 10.66 -28.16
C ASP A 450 22.75 10.74 -29.71
N PRO A 451 21.66 11.05 -30.44
CA PRO A 451 21.74 11.20 -31.89
C PRO A 451 22.66 12.36 -32.32
N ASN A 452 22.99 13.28 -31.41
CA ASN A 452 23.88 14.41 -31.62
C ASN A 452 25.26 14.23 -30.97
N ALA A 453 25.63 13.02 -30.53
CA ALA A 453 26.93 12.72 -29.93
C ALA A 453 28.10 13.25 -30.80
N ILE A 454 27.90 13.25 -32.12
CA ILE A 454 28.75 13.96 -33.08
C ILE A 454 28.13 15.34 -33.35
N LYS A 455 28.36 16.32 -32.46
CA LYS A 455 28.08 17.74 -32.73
C LYS A 455 28.64 18.14 -34.11
N LYS A 456 27.98 19.08 -34.78
CA LYS A 456 28.45 19.75 -36.01
C LYS A 456 29.90 20.28 -35.93
N HIS A 457 30.41 20.55 -34.73
CA HIS A 457 31.80 20.97 -34.48
C HIS A 457 32.80 19.80 -34.52
N TYR A 458 32.37 18.57 -34.20
CA TYR A 458 33.19 17.36 -34.34
C TYR A 458 33.29 16.89 -35.79
N GLU A 459 32.32 17.25 -36.65
CA GLU A 459 32.36 16.97 -38.09
C GLU A 459 33.55 17.64 -38.79
N LYS A 460 33.94 18.86 -38.37
CA LYS A 460 35.10 19.58 -38.93
C LYS A 460 36.39 19.40 -38.11
N GLY A 461 36.32 18.65 -37.00
CA GLY A 461 37.35 18.57 -35.98
C GLY A 461 37.35 19.77 -35.02
N TYR A 462 37.88 19.58 -33.81
CA TYR A 462 37.95 20.62 -32.79
C TYR A 462 39.38 20.85 -32.30
N HIS A 463 39.69 22.12 -32.05
CA HIS A 463 40.97 22.57 -31.53
C HIS A 463 41.06 22.30 -30.02
N THR A 464 42.19 21.79 -29.56
CA THR A 464 42.51 21.65 -28.15
C THR A 464 43.91 22.18 -27.87
N ASN A 465 43.99 23.08 -26.89
CA ASN A 465 45.25 23.48 -26.26
C ASN A 465 45.44 22.60 -25.03
N THR A 466 46.37 21.66 -25.09
CA THR A 466 46.74 20.92 -23.88
C THR A 466 47.61 21.86 -23.04
N ILE A 467 47.11 22.26 -21.87
CA ILE A 467 47.72 23.26 -20.95
C ILE A 467 49.17 22.90 -20.52
N LYS A 468 49.68 21.73 -20.89
CA LYS A 468 51.02 21.24 -20.52
C LYS A 468 52.11 21.35 -21.59
N THR A 469 51.82 21.60 -22.87
CA THR A 469 52.86 21.57 -23.93
C THR A 469 52.87 22.76 -24.88
N GLY A 470 51.82 23.59 -24.91
CA GLY A 470 51.72 24.75 -25.82
C GLY A 470 51.49 24.41 -27.29
N GLU A 471 51.49 23.13 -27.67
CA GLU A 471 51.18 22.67 -29.02
C GLU A 471 49.68 22.76 -29.34
N SER A 472 49.36 23.34 -30.49
CA SER A 472 48.02 23.40 -31.04
C SER A 472 47.65 22.06 -31.69
N GLN A 473 46.56 21.44 -31.24
CA GLN A 473 46.15 20.13 -31.75
C GLN A 473 44.73 20.18 -32.32
N LEU A 474 44.53 19.49 -33.44
CA LEU A 474 43.21 19.27 -34.05
C LEU A 474 42.80 17.81 -33.88
N ILE A 475 41.70 17.57 -33.19
CA ILE A 475 41.09 16.24 -33.09
C ILE A 475 40.03 16.09 -34.17
N VAL A 476 40.15 15.09 -35.03
CA VAL A 476 39.29 14.82 -36.19
C VAL A 476 38.60 13.47 -36.06
N TYR A 477 37.28 13.46 -36.26
CA TYR A 477 36.44 12.25 -36.29
C TYR A 477 36.03 11.81 -37.69
N ASP A 478 35.90 12.75 -38.63
CA ASP A 478 35.58 12.50 -40.04
C ASP A 478 36.60 13.20 -40.95
N LYS A 479 37.44 12.41 -41.63
CA LYS A 479 38.50 12.94 -42.51
C LYS A 479 37.95 13.69 -43.72
N ALA A 480 36.79 13.26 -44.24
CA ALA A 480 36.20 13.85 -45.44
C ALA A 480 35.62 15.23 -45.12
N LYS A 481 34.94 15.37 -43.98
CA LYS A 481 34.33 16.63 -43.55
C LYS A 481 35.33 17.64 -42.95
N ALA A 482 36.46 17.18 -42.41
CA ALA A 482 37.51 18.04 -41.82
C ALA A 482 38.66 18.40 -42.79
N LYS A 483 38.55 18.06 -44.09
CA LYS A 483 39.65 18.19 -45.08
C LYS A 483 40.24 19.61 -45.16
N GLU A 484 39.41 20.63 -45.09
CA GLU A 484 39.83 22.04 -45.10
C GLU A 484 40.68 22.41 -43.87
N GLN A 485 40.28 21.97 -42.68
CA GLN A 485 41.02 22.23 -41.44
C GLN A 485 42.34 21.46 -41.37
N ILE A 486 42.33 20.20 -41.82
CA ILE A 486 43.54 19.36 -41.95
C ILE A 486 44.58 20.05 -42.85
N ASN A 487 44.14 20.64 -43.96
CA ASN A 487 45.02 21.26 -44.94
C ASN A 487 45.43 22.70 -44.57
N SER A 488 44.81 23.31 -43.56
CA SER A 488 45.04 24.71 -43.18
C SER A 488 46.44 24.99 -42.59
N LYS A 489 47.21 23.94 -42.23
CA LYS A 489 48.51 24.03 -41.52
C LYS A 489 48.49 24.86 -40.23
N LYS A 490 47.30 25.11 -39.66
CA LYS A 490 47.11 25.90 -38.44
C LYS A 490 47.44 25.13 -37.14
N TYR A 491 47.64 23.83 -37.24
CA TYR A 491 47.76 22.94 -36.09
C TYR A 491 49.06 22.13 -36.16
N ASP A 492 49.77 22.07 -35.03
CA ASP A 492 51.03 21.34 -34.89
C ASP A 492 50.82 19.82 -34.97
N LYS A 493 49.65 19.34 -34.53
CA LYS A 493 49.32 17.91 -34.51
C LYS A 493 47.88 17.64 -34.88
N ILE A 494 47.67 16.64 -35.75
CA ILE A 494 46.34 16.13 -36.12
C ILE A 494 46.15 14.76 -35.47
N ILE A 495 45.10 14.62 -34.67
CA ILE A 495 44.76 13.39 -33.95
C ILE A 495 43.45 12.85 -34.53
N TYR A 496 43.51 11.65 -35.10
CA TYR A 496 42.31 10.95 -35.56
C TYR A 496 41.70 10.15 -34.42
N ARG A 497 40.40 10.30 -34.19
CA ARG A 497 39.64 9.51 -33.21
C ARG A 497 38.40 8.93 -33.86
N GLU A 498 38.00 7.74 -33.43
CA GLU A 498 36.71 7.19 -33.81
C GLU A 498 35.59 7.92 -33.07
N ALA A 499 34.49 8.18 -33.78
CA ALA A 499 33.30 8.76 -33.18
C ALA A 499 32.73 7.75 -32.17
N LYS A 500 32.56 8.19 -30.92
CA LYS A 500 31.86 7.38 -29.93
C LYS A 500 30.37 7.36 -30.29
N THR A 501 29.89 6.25 -30.83
CA THR A 501 28.48 6.04 -31.19
C THR A 501 27.61 5.65 -29.99
N ASN A 502 28.22 5.21 -28.89
CA ASN A 502 27.54 4.77 -27.66
C ASN A 502 27.58 5.82 -26.54
N VAL A 503 27.54 7.12 -26.88
CA VAL A 503 27.44 8.17 -25.85
C VAL A 503 25.99 8.22 -25.37
N ASN A 504 25.81 8.11 -24.05
CA ASN A 504 24.49 8.21 -23.43
C ASN A 504 23.85 9.57 -23.72
N MET A 505 22.54 9.57 -23.91
CA MET A 505 21.77 10.79 -24.08
C MET A 505 21.98 11.74 -22.88
N PRO A 506 22.25 13.04 -23.11
CA PRO A 506 22.24 14.00 -22.02
C PRO A 506 20.82 14.20 -21.45
N ASP A 507 20.75 14.74 -20.25
CA ASP A 507 19.50 15.14 -19.57
C ASP A 507 18.89 16.45 -20.10
N TRP A 508 19.55 17.14 -21.04
CA TRP A 508 18.99 18.28 -21.76
C TRP A 508 18.61 17.88 -23.21
N TRP A 509 17.35 18.08 -23.57
CA TRP A 509 16.77 17.57 -24.81
C TRP A 509 16.31 18.70 -25.73
N GLY A 510 16.89 18.75 -26.94
CA GLY A 510 16.38 19.62 -28.01
C GLY A 510 15.24 18.97 -28.78
N ILE A 511 14.00 19.20 -28.38
CA ILE A 511 12.79 18.73 -29.09
C ILE A 511 11.89 19.94 -29.33
N SER A 512 11.50 20.21 -30.58
CA SER A 512 10.64 21.35 -30.88
C SER A 512 9.23 21.20 -30.29
N ILE A 513 8.64 22.29 -29.82
CA ILE A 513 7.21 22.36 -29.52
C ILE A 513 6.37 22.20 -30.80
N LEU A 514 5.11 21.80 -30.66
CA LEU A 514 4.19 21.65 -31.78
C LEU A 514 3.84 23.01 -32.39
N ASN A 515 4.24 23.22 -33.65
CA ASN A 515 3.83 24.38 -34.42
C ASN A 515 2.33 24.29 -34.78
N SER A 516 1.72 25.42 -35.17
CA SER A 516 0.29 25.53 -35.48
C SER A 516 -0.17 24.69 -36.68
N GLN A 517 0.74 24.33 -37.58
CA GLN A 517 0.47 23.58 -38.81
C GLN A 517 0.82 22.08 -38.70
N SER A 518 1.24 21.61 -37.51
CA SER A 518 1.66 20.23 -37.32
C SER A 518 0.49 19.27 -37.52
N LYS A 519 0.71 18.19 -38.27
CA LYS A 519 -0.30 17.12 -38.47
C LYS A 519 -0.71 16.45 -37.16
N GLU A 520 0.20 16.40 -36.19
CA GLU A 520 -0.04 15.84 -34.85
C GLU A 520 -0.91 16.78 -33.97
N ARG A 521 -1.09 18.05 -34.36
CA ARG A 521 -1.75 19.05 -33.51
C ARG A 521 -3.25 18.82 -33.44
N THR A 522 -3.74 18.58 -32.22
CA THR A 522 -5.18 18.47 -31.92
C THR A 522 -5.83 19.83 -31.63
N GLY A 523 -5.03 20.80 -31.19
CA GLY A 523 -5.52 22.10 -30.70
C GLY A 523 -5.70 22.15 -29.18
N TYR A 524 -5.43 21.06 -28.46
CA TYR A 524 -5.44 21.06 -27.00
C TYR A 524 -4.33 21.99 -26.46
N PRO A 525 -4.62 22.89 -25.50
CA PRO A 525 -3.71 23.99 -25.12
C PRO A 525 -2.32 23.55 -24.66
N THR A 526 -2.23 22.43 -23.96
CA THR A 526 -1.01 21.95 -23.27
C THR A 526 -0.38 20.72 -23.94
N GLN A 527 -0.79 20.40 -25.18
CA GLN A 527 -0.32 19.21 -25.90
C GLN A 527 1.22 19.16 -26.00
N LYS A 528 1.80 18.07 -25.49
CA LYS A 528 3.22 17.73 -25.66
C LYS A 528 3.47 17.07 -27.03
N PRO A 529 4.67 17.19 -27.62
CA PRO A 529 5.01 16.49 -28.87
C PRO A 529 5.20 14.98 -28.64
N LEU A 530 4.74 14.13 -29.57
CA LEU A 530 4.96 12.67 -29.53
C LEU A 530 6.44 12.31 -29.38
N ALA A 531 7.35 13.06 -30.02
CA ALA A 531 8.78 12.80 -29.94
C ALA A 531 9.33 12.86 -28.50
N LEU A 532 8.75 13.72 -27.66
CA LEU A 532 9.09 13.81 -26.23
C LEU A 532 8.64 12.54 -25.50
N LEU A 533 7.37 12.16 -25.64
CA LEU A 533 6.81 11.03 -24.92
C LEU A 533 7.37 9.69 -25.40
N HIS A 534 7.66 9.56 -26.70
CA HIS A 534 8.38 8.39 -27.22
C HIS A 534 9.74 8.21 -26.56
N ARG A 535 10.47 9.30 -26.33
CA ARG A 535 11.78 9.23 -25.70
C ARG A 535 11.65 8.76 -24.25
N ILE A 536 10.73 9.34 -23.50
CA ILE A 536 10.50 8.97 -22.09
C ILE A 536 10.05 7.51 -21.98
N ILE A 537 9.03 7.10 -22.74
CA ILE A 537 8.50 5.73 -22.69
C ILE A 537 9.55 4.71 -23.12
N LYS A 538 10.33 4.97 -24.18
CA LYS A 538 11.42 4.07 -24.59
C LYS A 538 12.49 3.92 -23.52
N ALA A 539 12.84 5.01 -22.82
CA ALA A 539 13.86 4.99 -21.79
C ALA A 539 13.43 4.11 -20.61
N SER A 540 12.13 4.04 -20.31
CA SER A 540 11.70 3.61 -18.97
C SER A 540 10.67 2.48 -18.97
N SER A 541 10.46 1.83 -20.12
CA SER A 541 9.56 0.68 -20.29
C SER A 541 10.01 -0.23 -21.44
N LYS A 542 9.54 -1.47 -21.46
CA LYS A 542 9.71 -2.43 -22.57
C LYS A 542 8.37 -2.62 -23.31
N PRO A 543 8.38 -3.15 -24.54
CA PRO A 543 7.14 -3.56 -25.20
C PRO A 543 6.32 -4.51 -24.32
N GLY A 544 5.00 -4.33 -24.27
CA GLY A 544 4.08 -5.09 -23.43
C GLY A 544 3.81 -4.51 -22.04
N ASP A 545 4.68 -3.62 -21.57
CA ASP A 545 4.47 -2.90 -20.30
C ASP A 545 3.29 -1.93 -20.39
N VAL A 546 2.79 -1.51 -19.24
CA VAL A 546 1.68 -0.54 -19.14
C VAL A 546 2.24 0.87 -19.11
N VAL A 547 1.48 1.85 -19.59
CA VAL A 547 1.73 3.29 -19.42
C VAL A 547 0.45 3.95 -18.93
N PHE A 548 0.48 4.30 -17.67
CA PHE A 548 -0.43 5.19 -16.97
C PHE A 548 -0.42 6.68 -17.43
N ASP A 549 -1.53 7.42 -17.56
CA ASP A 549 -1.53 8.90 -17.53
C ASP A 549 -2.83 9.41 -16.87
N PRO A 550 -2.79 10.09 -15.70
CA PRO A 550 -3.98 10.47 -14.94
C PRO A 550 -4.52 11.85 -15.36
N PHE A 551 -3.82 12.51 -16.29
CA PHE A 551 -4.06 13.86 -16.80
C PHE A 551 -3.88 13.83 -18.33
N CYS A 552 -4.41 12.77 -18.96
CA CYS A 552 -4.02 12.40 -20.31
C CYS A 552 -4.45 13.41 -21.39
N GLY A 553 -5.41 14.29 -21.10
CA GLY A 553 -5.88 15.36 -21.98
C GLY A 553 -6.17 14.87 -23.38
N CYS A 554 -5.37 15.32 -24.35
CA CYS A 554 -5.46 14.91 -25.75
C CYS A 554 -4.81 13.55 -26.09
N ALA A 555 -4.55 12.72 -25.08
CA ALA A 555 -4.07 11.34 -25.17
C ALA A 555 -2.69 11.15 -25.83
N THR A 556 -1.84 12.18 -25.85
CA THR A 556 -0.52 12.07 -26.51
C THR A 556 0.32 10.95 -25.89
N THR A 557 0.28 10.78 -24.57
CA THR A 557 0.98 9.70 -23.85
C THR A 557 0.47 8.33 -24.27
N CYS A 558 -0.85 8.16 -24.33
CA CYS A 558 -1.51 6.92 -24.74
C CYS A 558 -1.16 6.54 -26.18
N VAL A 559 -1.19 7.52 -27.10
CA VAL A 559 -0.80 7.32 -28.51
C VAL A 559 0.66 6.90 -28.61
N ALA A 560 1.56 7.58 -27.90
CA ALA A 560 2.99 7.24 -27.88
C ALA A 560 3.24 5.83 -27.31
N ALA A 561 2.56 5.46 -26.23
CA ALA A 561 2.65 4.12 -25.63
C ALA A 561 2.21 3.04 -26.62
N GLN A 562 1.05 3.24 -27.27
CA GLN A 562 0.52 2.31 -28.27
C GLN A 562 1.46 2.15 -29.46
N GLN A 563 1.97 3.25 -30.04
CA GLN A 563 2.89 3.22 -31.18
C GLN A 563 4.18 2.45 -30.86
N LEU A 564 4.55 2.41 -29.59
CA LEU A 564 5.69 1.67 -29.09
C LEU A 564 5.34 0.23 -28.66
N GLY A 565 4.09 -0.21 -28.78
CA GLY A 565 3.67 -1.56 -28.39
C GLY A 565 3.58 -1.76 -26.88
N ARG A 566 3.22 -0.70 -26.13
CA ARG A 566 2.90 -0.76 -24.70
C ARG A 566 1.37 -0.75 -24.53
N LYS A 567 0.89 -1.35 -23.44
CA LYS A 567 -0.47 -1.15 -22.94
C LYS A 567 -0.55 0.24 -22.30
N TRP A 568 -1.75 0.79 -22.13
CA TRP A 568 -1.90 2.10 -21.51
C TRP A 568 -3.25 2.26 -20.80
N ILE A 569 -3.28 3.17 -19.82
CA ILE A 569 -4.51 3.66 -19.20
C ILE A 569 -4.41 5.18 -19.20
N GLY A 570 -5.47 5.87 -19.61
CA GLY A 570 -5.54 7.32 -19.63
C GLY A 570 -6.79 7.78 -18.89
N ILE A 571 -6.64 8.71 -17.94
CA ILE A 571 -7.75 9.32 -17.21
C ILE A 571 -7.71 10.83 -17.44
N ASP A 572 -8.88 11.43 -17.60
CA ASP A 572 -9.05 12.88 -17.58
C ASP A 572 -10.41 13.23 -16.98
N ILE A 573 -10.47 14.36 -16.26
CA ILE A 573 -11.71 14.86 -15.65
C ILE A 573 -12.58 15.62 -16.66
N GLU A 574 -11.97 16.13 -17.74
CA GLU A 574 -12.64 16.95 -18.73
C GLU A 574 -13.39 16.08 -19.75
N LYS A 575 -14.73 16.15 -19.73
CA LYS A 575 -15.60 15.31 -20.56
C LYS A 575 -15.35 15.45 -22.06
N GLN A 576 -14.85 16.59 -22.52
CA GLN A 576 -14.53 16.78 -23.94
C GLN A 576 -13.15 16.26 -24.33
N ALA A 577 -12.23 16.07 -23.37
CA ALA A 577 -10.95 15.42 -23.62
C ALA A 577 -11.17 13.96 -24.08
N SER A 578 -12.17 13.27 -23.52
CA SER A 578 -12.52 11.91 -23.94
C SER A 578 -13.02 11.82 -25.38
N LYS A 579 -13.77 12.82 -25.87
CA LYS A 579 -14.24 12.87 -27.26
C LYS A 579 -13.07 13.03 -28.23
N ILE A 580 -12.16 13.96 -27.94
CA ILE A 580 -10.93 14.17 -28.74
C ILE A 580 -10.05 12.93 -28.70
N LEU A 581 -9.95 12.27 -27.54
CA LEU A 581 -9.22 11.01 -27.37
C LEU A 581 -9.79 9.93 -28.30
N VAL A 582 -11.11 9.73 -28.33
CA VAL A 582 -11.73 8.72 -29.21
C VAL A 582 -11.50 9.04 -30.69
N GLU A 583 -11.69 10.30 -31.11
CA GLU A 583 -11.46 10.73 -32.50
C GLU A 583 -9.98 10.57 -32.87
N ARG A 584 -9.06 11.03 -32.02
CA ARG A 584 -7.62 10.97 -32.26
C ARG A 584 -7.12 9.54 -32.30
N LEU A 585 -7.53 8.67 -31.38
CA LEU A 585 -7.13 7.26 -31.39
C LEU A 585 -7.68 6.55 -32.65
N SER A 586 -8.86 6.95 -33.15
CA SER A 586 -9.41 6.42 -34.41
C SER A 586 -8.61 6.91 -35.64
N ASP A 587 -8.25 8.19 -35.67
CA ASP A 587 -7.58 8.84 -36.81
C ASP A 587 -6.06 8.56 -36.89
N ASP A 588 -5.33 8.60 -35.77
CA ASP A 588 -3.86 8.70 -35.77
C ASP A 588 -3.15 7.38 -36.11
N ALA A 589 -3.85 6.24 -36.29
CA ALA A 589 -3.17 5.01 -36.67
C ALA A 589 -3.97 3.80 -37.18
N GLY A 590 -5.31 3.76 -37.20
CA GLY A 590 -6.02 2.50 -37.47
C GLY A 590 -5.63 1.35 -36.51
N LEU A 591 -5.01 1.66 -35.36
CA LEU A 591 -4.41 0.74 -34.40
C LEU A 591 -5.44 0.10 -33.45
N PHE A 592 -6.63 0.68 -33.34
CA PHE A 592 -7.58 0.35 -32.28
C PHE A 592 -8.81 -0.34 -32.84
N LYS A 593 -8.85 -1.67 -32.69
CA LYS A 593 -10.08 -2.47 -32.83
C LYS A 593 -10.72 -2.79 -31.47
N ASP A 594 -9.93 -2.84 -30.40
CA ASP A 594 -10.35 -3.35 -29.07
C ASP A 594 -9.85 -2.44 -27.92
N PHE A 595 -10.48 -1.28 -27.68
CA PHE A 595 -10.24 -0.48 -26.47
C PHE A 595 -11.55 -0.24 -25.72
N VAL A 596 -11.47 -0.20 -24.39
CA VAL A 596 -12.63 0.01 -23.52
C VAL A 596 -12.69 1.46 -23.08
N HIS A 597 -13.69 2.20 -23.55
CA HIS A 597 -13.98 3.55 -23.07
C HIS A 597 -15.05 3.49 -21.98
N ARG A 598 -14.71 3.96 -20.78
CA ARG A 598 -15.62 4.05 -19.62
C ARG A 598 -15.87 5.52 -19.30
N THR A 599 -17.13 5.87 -19.11
CA THR A 599 -17.56 7.21 -18.67
C THR A 599 -18.24 7.18 -17.30
N ASP A 600 -18.55 5.99 -16.81
CA ASP A 600 -18.93 5.75 -15.44
C ASP A 600 -17.74 5.99 -14.52
N ILE A 601 -18.00 6.59 -13.36
CA ILE A 601 -16.98 6.79 -12.33
C ILE A 601 -16.60 5.40 -11.82
N PRO A 602 -15.34 4.94 -12.02
CA PRO A 602 -14.92 3.65 -11.49
C PRO A 602 -15.07 3.68 -9.98
N GLN A 603 -15.84 2.73 -9.43
CA GLN A 603 -15.92 2.58 -7.98
C GLN A 603 -14.62 1.95 -7.49
N ARG A 604 -14.04 2.55 -6.44
CA ARG A 604 -12.98 1.90 -5.65
C ARG A 604 -13.56 0.59 -5.12
N THR A 605 -13.19 -0.53 -5.73
CA THR A 605 -13.62 -1.86 -5.27
C THR A 605 -13.03 -2.21 -3.90
N ASP A 606 -12.04 -1.44 -3.46
CA ASP A 606 -11.36 -1.51 -2.18
C ASP A 606 -11.88 -0.50 -1.14
N LEU A 607 -12.75 0.45 -1.53
CA LEU A 607 -13.43 1.34 -0.58
C LEU A 607 -14.93 1.04 -0.62
N VAL A 608 -15.43 0.39 0.43
CA VAL A 608 -16.86 0.39 0.73
C VAL A 608 -17.29 1.85 0.93
N ILE A 609 -18.09 2.37 0.01
CA ILE A 609 -18.71 3.69 0.13
C ILE A 609 -19.76 3.57 1.23
N GLU A 610 -19.52 4.17 2.39
CA GLU A 610 -20.58 4.37 3.38
C GLU A 610 -21.70 5.26 2.80
N PRO A 611 -22.97 5.06 3.19
CA PRO A 611 -24.09 5.85 2.69
C PRO A 611 -23.95 7.35 3.05
N PRO A 612 -24.72 8.25 2.39
CA PRO A 612 -24.49 9.69 2.48
C PRO A 612 -24.61 10.24 3.90
N SER A 613 -23.79 11.27 4.16
CA SER A 613 -23.53 11.93 5.45
C SER A 613 -24.75 12.07 6.37
N GLN A 614 -24.73 11.37 7.50
CA GLN A 614 -25.57 11.71 8.66
C GLN A 614 -25.31 13.18 9.04
N SER A 615 -26.39 13.94 9.22
CA SER A 615 -26.34 15.30 9.74
C SER A 615 -25.63 15.34 11.09
N ILE A 616 -25.03 16.49 11.46
CA ILE A 616 -24.40 16.67 12.79
C ILE A 616 -25.38 16.28 13.91
N LYS A 617 -26.66 16.54 13.71
CA LYS A 617 -27.74 16.16 14.63
C LYS A 617 -27.86 14.64 14.79
N GLU A 618 -27.81 13.87 13.70
CA GLU A 618 -27.89 12.40 13.71
C GLU A 618 -26.64 11.76 14.32
N LYS A 619 -25.46 12.31 14.02
CA LYS A 619 -24.20 11.86 14.63
C LYS A 619 -24.20 12.04 16.15
N LEU A 620 -24.64 13.22 16.62
CA LEU A 620 -24.76 13.48 18.06
C LEU A 620 -25.89 12.65 18.71
N PHE A 621 -26.95 12.34 17.97
CA PHE A 621 -28.07 11.52 18.46
C PHE A 621 -27.61 10.10 18.79
N ILE A 622 -26.83 9.51 17.89
CA ILE A 622 -26.21 8.19 18.08
C ILE A 622 -25.17 8.27 19.21
N ALA A 623 -24.28 9.26 19.20
CA ALA A 623 -23.23 9.42 20.21
C ALA A 623 -23.80 9.59 21.63
N GLN A 624 -24.92 10.30 21.78
CA GLN A 624 -25.61 10.52 23.06
C GLN A 624 -26.68 9.46 23.37
N ARG A 625 -26.75 8.37 22.60
CA ARG A 625 -27.69 7.26 22.80
C ARG A 625 -29.15 7.73 22.92
N ASN A 626 -29.57 8.63 22.03
CA ASN A 626 -30.93 9.19 21.96
C ASN A 626 -31.34 10.06 23.16
N CYS A 627 -30.42 10.36 24.09
CA CYS A 627 -30.72 11.09 25.32
C CYS A 627 -30.32 12.57 25.25
N CYS A 628 -31.07 13.41 25.96
CA CYS A 628 -30.66 14.77 26.26
C CYS A 628 -29.42 14.75 27.17
N ASN A 629 -28.34 15.43 26.77
CA ASN A 629 -27.06 15.43 27.51
C ASN A 629 -27.15 16.05 28.93
N ALA A 630 -28.26 16.73 29.23
CA ALA A 630 -28.47 17.38 30.52
C ALA A 630 -29.40 16.60 31.46
N CYS A 631 -30.61 16.25 31.01
CA CYS A 631 -31.58 15.55 31.87
C CYS A 631 -31.53 14.03 31.73
N GLY A 632 -30.78 13.48 30.77
CA GLY A 632 -30.62 12.03 30.56
C GLY A 632 -31.87 11.31 30.04
N VAL A 633 -32.97 12.03 29.80
CA VAL A 633 -34.22 11.48 29.25
C VAL A 633 -34.07 11.26 27.75
N GLU A 634 -34.61 10.14 27.28
CA GLU A 634 -34.65 9.77 25.86
C GLU A 634 -35.70 10.60 25.09
N PHE A 635 -35.36 11.05 23.90
CA PHE A 635 -36.25 11.79 23.01
C PHE A 635 -36.09 11.32 21.57
N GLU A 636 -37.12 11.49 20.74
CA GLU A 636 -36.94 11.40 19.28
C GLU A 636 -36.04 12.54 18.78
N ILE A 637 -35.23 12.28 17.74
CA ILE A 637 -34.25 13.23 17.20
C ILE A 637 -34.83 14.61 16.83
N ARG A 638 -36.10 14.67 16.41
CA ARG A 638 -36.79 15.94 16.11
C ARG A 638 -37.01 16.83 17.34
N ASN A 639 -37.06 16.24 18.54
CA ASN A 639 -37.33 16.92 19.81
C ASN A 639 -36.05 17.35 20.56
N LEU A 640 -34.90 17.06 19.98
CA LEU A 640 -33.59 17.51 20.45
C LEU A 640 -33.10 18.68 19.61
N GLU A 641 -32.28 19.54 20.19
CA GLU A 641 -31.70 20.73 19.56
C GLU A 641 -30.18 20.67 19.71
N ILE A 642 -29.44 21.08 18.66
CA ILE A 642 -27.99 21.21 18.75
C ILE A 642 -27.67 22.46 19.57
N ASP A 643 -26.78 22.30 20.55
CA ASP A 643 -26.27 23.36 21.40
C ASP A 643 -24.74 23.26 21.51
N HIS A 644 -24.08 24.37 21.82
CA HIS A 644 -22.64 24.39 22.07
C HIS A 644 -22.33 24.10 23.55
N ILE A 645 -21.39 23.18 23.81
CA ILE A 645 -20.88 22.90 25.16
C ILE A 645 -20.29 24.17 25.78
N ILE A 646 -19.44 24.86 25.02
CA ILE A 646 -18.94 26.21 25.30
C ILE A 646 -19.71 27.18 24.39
N PRO A 647 -20.56 28.07 24.94
CA PRO A 647 -21.31 29.04 24.15
C PRO A 647 -20.42 29.93 23.29
N LYS A 648 -20.85 30.27 22.07
CA LYS A 648 -20.13 31.18 21.17
C LYS A 648 -19.78 32.52 21.82
N ALA A 649 -20.70 33.08 22.61
CA ALA A 649 -20.49 34.33 23.36
C ALA A 649 -19.37 34.24 24.42
N LYS A 650 -18.88 33.02 24.72
CA LYS A 650 -17.78 32.73 25.64
C LYS A 650 -16.55 32.16 24.91
N GLY A 651 -16.48 32.29 23.59
CA GLY A 651 -15.33 31.87 22.77
C GLY A 651 -15.39 30.44 22.23
N GLY A 652 -16.54 29.76 22.32
CA GLY A 652 -16.71 28.43 21.72
C GLY A 652 -16.78 28.48 20.19
N GLY A 653 -16.09 27.56 19.52
CA GLY A 653 -16.07 27.44 18.05
C GLY A 653 -17.10 26.47 17.48
N ASP A 654 -17.25 26.49 16.16
CA ASP A 654 -18.13 25.59 15.38
C ASP A 654 -17.37 24.35 14.90
N TYR A 655 -17.17 23.40 15.81
CA TYR A 655 -16.55 22.11 15.55
C TYR A 655 -17.27 21.02 16.35
N PHE A 656 -17.19 19.76 15.88
CA PHE A 656 -18.06 18.67 16.31
C PHE A 656 -17.98 18.39 17.81
N GLU A 657 -16.79 18.47 18.38
CA GLU A 657 -16.47 18.22 19.80
C GLU A 657 -17.10 19.27 20.73
N ASN A 658 -17.46 20.45 20.21
CA ASN A 658 -18.16 21.48 20.96
C ASN A 658 -19.69 21.41 20.78
N TYR A 659 -20.23 20.45 20.02
CA TYR A 659 -21.68 20.27 19.89
C TYR A 659 -22.22 19.19 20.83
N GLN A 660 -23.47 19.37 21.24
CA GLN A 660 -24.26 18.42 22.01
C GLN A 660 -25.74 18.53 21.66
N LEU A 661 -26.53 17.52 22.00
CA LEU A 661 -28.00 17.58 21.92
C LEU A 661 -28.63 17.80 23.29
N LEU A 662 -29.51 18.81 23.36
CA LEU A 662 -30.36 19.10 24.51
C LEU A 662 -31.83 19.08 24.09
N CYS A 663 -32.74 18.65 24.98
CA CYS A 663 -34.16 18.85 24.75
C CYS A 663 -34.49 20.35 24.83
N GLY A 664 -35.54 20.80 24.15
CA GLY A 664 -35.87 22.24 24.08
C GLY A 664 -36.03 22.91 25.46
N SER A 665 -36.50 22.19 26.48
CA SER A 665 -36.55 22.73 27.85
C SER A 665 -35.17 22.93 28.47
N CYS A 666 -34.26 21.96 28.30
CA CYS A 666 -32.89 22.06 28.82
C CYS A 666 -32.09 23.12 28.08
N ASN A 667 -32.26 23.20 26.76
CA ASN A 667 -31.59 24.19 25.92
C ASN A 667 -31.99 25.62 26.32
N ARG A 668 -33.30 25.88 26.50
CA ARG A 668 -33.82 27.18 26.98
C ARG A 668 -33.32 27.56 28.38
N ILE A 669 -33.17 26.59 29.29
CA ILE A 669 -32.68 26.86 30.65
C ILE A 669 -31.18 27.18 30.64
N LYS A 670 -30.39 26.55 29.76
CA LYS A 670 -28.96 26.83 29.60
C LYS A 670 -28.71 28.20 28.97
N GLY A 671 -29.35 28.49 27.85
CA GLY A 671 -29.10 29.73 27.10
C GLY A 671 -27.62 29.92 26.77
N ASP A 672 -27.10 31.12 27.02
CA ASP A 672 -25.69 31.50 26.78
C ASP A 672 -24.72 31.09 27.92
N ARG A 673 -25.18 30.28 28.87
CA ARG A 673 -24.42 29.86 30.05
C ARG A 673 -23.76 28.50 29.84
N PRO A 674 -22.67 28.19 30.56
CA PRO A 674 -22.01 26.88 30.47
C PRO A 674 -22.88 25.75 31.04
N MET A 675 -22.58 24.52 30.64
CA MET A 675 -23.32 23.32 31.06
C MET A 675 -23.42 23.11 32.58
N GLU A 676 -22.43 23.58 33.34
CA GLU A 676 -22.43 23.51 34.79
C GLU A 676 -23.62 24.24 35.42
N TYR A 677 -23.99 25.41 34.88
CA TYR A 677 -25.17 26.16 35.32
C TYR A 677 -26.46 25.35 35.14
N LEU A 678 -26.61 24.68 33.99
CA LEU A 678 -27.78 23.85 33.71
C LEU A 678 -27.85 22.64 34.64
N ARG A 679 -26.72 21.95 34.87
CA ARG A 679 -26.64 20.81 35.79
C ARG A 679 -27.02 21.19 37.22
N ILE A 680 -26.60 22.36 37.70
CA ILE A 680 -27.00 22.90 39.00
C ILE A 680 -28.52 23.12 39.03
N LYS A 681 -29.10 23.79 38.02
CA LYS A 681 -30.55 24.05 37.97
C LYS A 681 -31.40 22.78 37.91
N ILE A 682 -30.96 21.76 37.18
CA ILE A 682 -31.65 20.46 37.10
C ILE A 682 -31.63 19.79 38.48
N ARG A 683 -30.46 19.70 39.13
CA ARG A 683 -30.35 19.14 40.49
C ARG A 683 -31.22 19.91 41.50
N THR A 684 -31.19 21.24 41.49
CA THR A 684 -32.03 22.04 42.40
C THR A 684 -33.52 21.77 42.17
N ARG A 685 -33.95 21.62 40.91
CA ARG A 685 -35.36 21.31 40.58
C ARG A 685 -35.75 19.89 41.01
N GLU A 686 -34.87 18.90 40.84
CA GLU A 686 -35.09 17.53 41.33
C GLU A 686 -35.18 17.48 42.85
N THR A 687 -34.32 18.22 43.57
CA THR A 687 -34.39 18.35 45.03
C THR A 687 -35.70 19.01 45.46
N LEU A 688 -36.11 20.13 44.85
CA LEU A 688 -37.38 20.80 45.17
C LEU A 688 -38.62 19.96 44.84
N LEU A 689 -38.58 19.14 43.79
CA LEU A 689 -39.65 18.19 43.45
C LEU A 689 -39.73 17.04 44.46
N LYS A 690 -38.58 16.51 44.89
CA LYS A 690 -38.51 15.50 45.96
C LYS A 690 -39.03 16.07 47.28
N GLU A 691 -38.65 17.30 47.64
CA GLU A 691 -39.14 17.99 48.85
C GLU A 691 -40.65 18.25 48.81
N LYS A 692 -41.21 18.69 47.66
CA LYS A 692 -42.68 18.86 47.49
C LYS A 692 -43.47 17.56 47.55
N LEU A 693 -42.90 16.43 47.11
CA LEU A 693 -43.52 15.09 47.22
C LEU A 693 -43.54 14.58 48.68
N THR A 694 -42.63 15.06 49.53
CA THR A 694 -42.60 14.73 50.98
C THR A 694 -43.54 15.58 51.85
N PHE A 695 -43.93 16.79 51.42
CA PHE A 695 -44.83 17.68 52.18
C PHE A 695 -46.25 17.79 51.61
N GLY A 696 -46.63 16.89 50.71
CA GLY A 696 -48.01 16.73 50.18
C GLY A 696 -48.76 15.55 50.81
N LYS A 697 -48.55 15.28 52.10
CA LYS A 697 -49.39 14.40 52.91
C LYS A 697 -50.13 15.22 53.96
#